data_AF-A0A0G4IL02-F1
#
_entry.id   AF-A0A0G4IL02-F1
#
_cell.length_a   1.000
_cell.length_b   1.000
_cell.length_c   1.000
_cell.angle_alpha   90.00
_cell.angle_beta   90.00
_cell.angle_gamma   90.00
#
_symmetry.space_group_name_H-M   'P 1'
#
loop_
_entity.id
_entity.type
_entity.pdbx_description
1 polymer ?
#
loop_
_entity_poly.entity_id
_entity_poly.type
_entity_poly.pdbx_seq_one_letter_code
_entity_poly.pdbx_strand_id
1 'polypeptide(L)'
;MGKWGVPVRNVEQSGMPPKGDADHDEIAWWPAISTYWGYAVLIAFGYVRDLVDRLVGQSRQTPPGYAPIVKDHEDFYTRRLYMRLRDAFNRPICGSPGAYIDVLERVSHDQNITQQLTGRYRRCLNLGSYNYLGFGDADSPCRDAVLETLQRFSVSTCSSRLDSGTTSVHVELESLVAKFLGKPAAMVVGMGFGTNSTVIPALVGKGGLIVSDSCNHSSIIVGARLSGAKIKTFKHQDVDDLERTVRQSIIEGQPRTHRPWTKILVIVEGIYSMEGEICDLPRIVDVVKKYNCYLFVDEAHSIGALGRTGRGVCEHTGVDPASVDILMGTFTKSFGGVGGYIAGSQELIDYLRVSCAGSLYSPSISPTVCQQILSSMMIIGGMDGTDQGRKRLDALRDNANFFREAMKEMGCHVLGILFMLDSLLEQTMLISMTLLGDTDSPVVPVMLCNPAKISAFSRECLDRNLAVVVVGFPATPVLLSRVRFCISAAHTRADLEHAIAVLDEVCDVTHIKYNADAEAASENAVGARAELSDADPGEGLGAYAVNSGTDEATGAEDKVDVAAPGDKSEPSTGLGSERAGRPRPKKSSELLAKKEMLGAQMLTFEASHSTDEELFKKQSQAYKVIYQRLLTSKKTSNDLSSYLANRTKRLGSLFIEDPSDVSFGENELGSFRQATSCLEELQKNGRQQYADAQKGVFSQSIRKAHELSIDLQRRCDELRFAADKLNESISFERQQMLTSWKNYEQCMKDNLLQEAEGKQTSTSKDPYLLARKFLHDLSVYRGGQARFSNAMKKIFEEVQLNDGRRINVLKDILQDHLLAEKSLLINSLRLIDDSLETVKQIDRERDVQLFLQSSELCPDEHGKNVYDYQPKSEGDLLIVERLRSHVQHKGTLLRQGKLVKSNYKLGHAVLTLSGFLHFFDKKDDDAPVLRLSLRGATVQDSSDTEPLSLTLSIPTQGLLSFSSARDVYVFKAEDPASLKEWIGMIQDAIERVS
;
A
#
# COMPACT_ATOMS: atom_id res chain seq x y z
N MET A 1 -32.81 -21.41 -6.52
CA MET A 1 -32.02 -21.17 -5.28
C MET A 1 -30.65 -21.85 -5.28
N GLY A 2 -30.32 -22.80 -6.18
CA GLY A 2 -29.04 -23.53 -6.19
C GLY A 2 -27.84 -22.92 -6.94
N LYS A 3 -27.74 -21.59 -7.12
CA LYS A 3 -26.56 -20.93 -7.74
C LYS A 3 -25.75 -20.06 -6.76
N TRP A 4 -26.15 -20.02 -5.48
CA TRP A 4 -25.43 -19.39 -4.37
C TRP A 4 -24.78 -20.45 -3.46
N GLY A 5 -24.42 -21.59 -4.04
CA GLY A 5 -23.76 -22.68 -3.33
C GLY A 5 -22.34 -22.29 -2.95
N VAL A 6 -22.12 -22.07 -1.65
CA VAL A 6 -20.86 -22.40 -1.00
C VAL A 6 -20.55 -23.87 -1.35
N PRO A 7 -19.31 -24.27 -1.64
CA PRO A 7 -18.98 -25.67 -1.73
C PRO A 7 -19.10 -26.29 -0.34
N VAL A 8 -20.27 -26.81 0.01
CA VAL A 8 -20.42 -27.82 1.05
C VAL A 8 -19.75 -29.07 0.48
N ARG A 9 -18.49 -29.30 0.87
CA ARG A 9 -17.88 -30.62 0.65
C ARG A 9 -18.56 -31.58 1.60
N ASN A 10 -19.20 -32.60 1.03
CA ASN A 10 -19.57 -33.82 1.75
C ASN A 10 -18.32 -34.36 2.46
N VAL A 11 -18.32 -34.30 3.79
CA VAL A 11 -17.47 -35.15 4.62
C VAL A 11 -18.37 -36.31 5.03
N GLU A 12 -18.09 -37.48 4.47
CA GLU A 12 -18.72 -38.73 4.89
C GLU A 12 -18.49 -38.95 6.39
N GLN A 13 -19.54 -39.45 7.04
CA GLN A 13 -19.58 -39.82 8.45
C GLN A 13 -18.45 -40.80 8.81
N SER A 14 -17.70 -40.49 9.87
CA SER A 14 -17.09 -41.52 10.71
C SER A 14 -17.08 -41.07 12.17
N GLY A 15 -17.30 -42.03 13.08
CA GLY A 15 -17.84 -41.87 14.43
C GLY A 15 -17.09 -40.97 15.42
N MET A 16 -17.90 -40.42 16.33
CA MET A 16 -17.61 -39.71 17.59
C MET A 16 -16.56 -40.41 18.51
N PRO A 17 -15.92 -39.69 19.47
CA PRO A 17 -16.57 -39.11 20.65
C PRO A 17 -16.33 -37.61 20.87
N PRO A 18 -17.19 -36.92 21.66
CA PRO A 18 -17.07 -35.49 21.93
C PRO A 18 -16.22 -35.21 23.17
N LYS A 19 -15.36 -34.18 23.10
CA LYS A 19 -15.14 -33.11 24.10
C LYS A 19 -13.74 -32.51 24.00
N GLY A 20 -13.72 -31.18 24.08
CA GLY A 20 -12.58 -30.29 24.15
C GLY A 20 -13.13 -28.88 23.95
N ASP A 21 -13.35 -28.18 25.07
CA ASP A 21 -14.10 -26.93 25.17
C ASP A 21 -13.47 -25.81 24.30
N ALA A 22 -14.13 -25.48 23.20
CA ALA A 22 -14.03 -24.22 22.50
C ALA A 22 -15.43 -23.90 21.98
N ASP A 23 -16.18 -23.10 22.74
CA ASP A 23 -17.52 -22.64 22.39
C ASP A 23 -17.45 -21.85 21.09
N HIS A 24 -17.88 -22.46 19.98
CA HIS A 24 -18.11 -21.73 18.74
C HIS A 24 -19.45 -20.99 18.83
N ASP A 25 -19.40 -19.68 18.66
CA ASP A 25 -20.52 -18.74 18.72
C ASP A 25 -21.67 -19.09 17.76
N GLU A 26 -22.72 -19.74 18.27
CA GLU A 26 -23.94 -19.98 17.52
C GLU A 26 -24.89 -18.78 17.66
N ILE A 27 -25.08 -18.03 16.56
CA ILE A 27 -26.12 -17.00 16.50
C ILE A 27 -27.48 -17.65 16.72
N ALA A 28 -28.26 -17.10 17.63
CA ALA A 28 -29.61 -17.58 17.89
C ALA A 28 -30.47 -17.67 16.63
N TRP A 29 -31.37 -18.65 16.62
CA TRP A 29 -32.18 -19.00 15.46
C TRP A 29 -33.02 -17.83 14.93
N TRP A 30 -33.59 -16.99 15.80
CA TRP A 30 -34.44 -15.88 15.37
C TRP A 30 -33.68 -14.74 14.66
N PRO A 31 -32.58 -14.18 15.20
CA PRO A 31 -31.71 -13.28 14.44
C PRO A 31 -31.20 -13.88 13.13
N ALA A 32 -30.86 -15.17 13.10
CA ALA A 32 -30.41 -15.83 11.89
C ALA A 32 -31.51 -15.92 10.82
N ILE A 33 -32.70 -16.39 11.18
CA ILE A 33 -33.86 -16.47 10.27
C ILE A 33 -34.25 -15.10 9.76
N SER A 34 -34.39 -14.11 10.65
CA SER A 34 -34.77 -12.75 10.26
C SER A 34 -33.72 -12.10 9.36
N THR A 35 -32.43 -12.38 9.55
CA THR A 35 -31.36 -11.91 8.67
C THR A 35 -31.46 -12.53 7.28
N TYR A 36 -31.60 -13.86 7.20
CA TYR A 36 -31.76 -14.53 5.90
C TYR A 36 -33.04 -14.10 5.19
N TRP A 37 -34.15 -13.96 5.91
CA TRP A 37 -35.39 -13.43 5.38
C TRP A 37 -35.21 -12.00 4.86
N GLY A 38 -34.54 -11.13 5.63
CA GLY A 38 -34.22 -9.77 5.22
C GLY A 38 -33.43 -9.71 3.91
N TYR A 39 -32.37 -10.52 3.79
CA TYR A 39 -31.63 -10.64 2.53
C TYR A 39 -32.49 -11.23 1.40
N ALA A 40 -33.31 -12.25 1.66
CA ALA A 40 -34.18 -12.85 0.66
C ALA A 40 -35.19 -11.83 0.10
N VAL A 41 -35.81 -11.03 0.98
CA VAL A 41 -36.70 -9.94 0.61
C VAL A 41 -35.95 -8.90 -0.22
N LEU A 42 -34.80 -8.41 0.24
CA LEU A 42 -33.99 -7.41 -0.50
C LEU A 42 -33.58 -7.90 -1.88
N ILE A 43 -33.16 -9.17 -2.00
CA ILE A 43 -32.76 -9.79 -3.26
C ILE A 43 -33.97 -9.96 -4.18
N ALA A 44 -35.11 -10.43 -3.67
CA ALA A 44 -36.34 -10.57 -4.45
C ALA A 44 -36.80 -9.23 -5.02
N PHE A 45 -36.86 -8.18 -4.19
CA PHE A 45 -37.17 -6.82 -4.63
C PHE A 45 -36.13 -6.28 -5.63
N GLY A 46 -34.85 -6.59 -5.43
CA GLY A 46 -33.79 -6.23 -6.37
C GLY A 46 -34.01 -6.82 -7.76
N TYR A 47 -34.39 -8.10 -7.85
CA TYR A 47 -34.70 -8.77 -9.12
C TYR A 47 -35.99 -8.26 -9.76
N VAL A 48 -37.04 -7.98 -8.97
CA VAL A 48 -38.26 -7.35 -9.48
C VAL A 48 -37.95 -5.98 -10.09
N ARG A 49 -37.09 -5.18 -9.43
CA ARG A 49 -36.68 -3.89 -9.98
C ARG A 49 -35.82 -4.02 -11.23
N ASP A 50 -34.90 -5.00 -11.30
CA ASP A 50 -34.16 -5.31 -12.54
C ASP A 50 -35.11 -5.71 -13.69
N LEU A 51 -36.17 -6.46 -13.40
CA LEU A 51 -37.19 -6.82 -14.39
C LEU A 51 -37.94 -5.57 -14.88
N VAL A 52 -38.40 -4.72 -13.97
CA VAL A 52 -39.08 -3.45 -14.31
C VAL A 52 -38.16 -2.53 -15.12
N ASP A 53 -36.91 -2.35 -14.71
CA ASP A 53 -35.94 -1.50 -15.43
C ASP A 53 -35.68 -2.03 -16.85
N ARG A 54 -35.70 -3.36 -17.06
CA ARG A 54 -35.65 -3.97 -18.41
C ARG A 54 -36.90 -3.66 -19.23
N LEU A 55 -38.08 -3.74 -18.63
CA LEU A 55 -39.36 -3.43 -19.31
C LEU A 55 -39.48 -1.95 -19.69
N VAL A 56 -38.92 -1.05 -18.88
CA VAL A 56 -38.96 0.42 -19.09
C VAL A 56 -37.76 0.92 -19.91
N GLY A 57 -36.85 0.03 -20.33
CA GLY A 57 -35.67 0.38 -21.15
C GLY A 57 -34.57 1.15 -20.41
N GLN A 58 -34.60 1.17 -19.06
CA GLN A 58 -33.61 1.81 -18.21
C GLN A 58 -32.53 0.86 -17.68
N SER A 59 -32.55 -0.41 -18.11
CA SER A 59 -31.55 -1.40 -17.71
C SER A 59 -30.14 -0.95 -18.09
N ARG A 60 -29.26 -0.82 -17.10
CA ARG A 60 -27.81 -0.67 -17.34
C ARG A 60 -27.31 -1.96 -17.99
N GLN A 61 -27.15 -1.96 -19.30
CA GLN A 61 -26.51 -3.04 -20.04
C GLN A 61 -25.08 -2.64 -20.36
N THR A 62 -24.19 -3.62 -20.37
CA THR A 62 -22.88 -3.44 -20.99
C THR A 62 -23.11 -2.99 -22.43
N PRO A 63 -22.47 -1.88 -22.88
CA PRO A 63 -22.64 -1.42 -24.25
C PRO A 63 -22.38 -2.55 -25.25
N PRO A 64 -23.14 -2.65 -26.36
CA PRO A 64 -22.94 -3.70 -27.34
C PRO A 64 -21.48 -3.77 -27.82
N GLY A 65 -20.91 -4.96 -27.84
CA GLY A 65 -19.51 -5.19 -28.23
C GLY A 65 -18.48 -5.10 -27.10
N TYR A 66 -18.89 -4.78 -25.87
CA TYR A 66 -18.00 -4.78 -24.70
C TYR A 66 -18.22 -6.01 -23.83
N ALA A 67 -17.15 -6.59 -23.29
CA ALA A 67 -17.25 -7.62 -22.27
C ALA A 67 -17.70 -6.98 -20.94
N PRO A 68 -18.56 -7.63 -20.15
CA PRO A 68 -18.92 -7.14 -18.83
C PRO A 68 -17.66 -7.10 -17.94
N ILE A 69 -17.40 -5.92 -17.34
CA ILE A 69 -16.22 -5.67 -16.51
C ILE A 69 -16.34 -6.37 -15.14
N VAL A 70 -17.57 -6.58 -14.67
CA VAL A 70 -17.91 -7.23 -13.40
C VAL A 70 -18.89 -8.37 -13.65
N LYS A 71 -18.91 -9.36 -12.75
CA LYS A 71 -19.86 -10.47 -12.86
C LYS A 71 -21.27 -10.01 -12.51
N ASP A 72 -22.29 -10.61 -13.12
CA ASP A 72 -23.70 -10.23 -12.93
C ASP A 72 -24.15 -10.13 -11.45
N HIS A 73 -23.66 -11.02 -10.59
CA HIS A 73 -24.02 -11.01 -9.16
C HIS A 73 -23.31 -9.90 -8.37
N GLU A 74 -22.07 -9.55 -8.73
CA GLU A 74 -21.33 -8.43 -8.12
C GLU A 74 -21.95 -7.10 -8.53
N ASP A 75 -22.34 -6.97 -9.81
CA ASP A 75 -23.09 -5.83 -10.32
C ASP A 75 -24.45 -5.71 -9.61
N PHE A 76 -25.20 -6.80 -9.51
CA PHE A 76 -26.47 -6.85 -8.78
C PHE A 76 -26.31 -6.39 -7.34
N TYR A 77 -25.35 -6.99 -6.60
CA TYR A 77 -25.09 -6.63 -5.20
C TYR A 77 -24.74 -5.15 -5.07
N THR A 78 -23.85 -4.66 -5.93
CA THR A 78 -23.41 -3.27 -5.91
C THR A 78 -24.59 -2.31 -6.12
N ARG A 79 -25.37 -2.52 -7.18
CA ARG A 79 -26.50 -1.64 -7.55
C ARG A 79 -27.66 -1.71 -6.57
N ARG A 80 -28.01 -2.91 -6.09
CA ARG A 80 -29.26 -3.14 -5.34
C ARG A 80 -29.09 -3.15 -3.84
N LEU A 81 -27.92 -3.52 -3.32
CA LEU A 81 -27.65 -3.59 -1.89
C LEU A 81 -26.63 -2.51 -1.47
N TYR A 82 -25.39 -2.59 -1.94
CA TYR A 82 -24.31 -1.72 -1.45
C TYR A 82 -24.57 -0.22 -1.67
N MET A 83 -25.04 0.21 -2.85
CA MET A 83 -25.31 1.62 -3.13
C MET A 83 -26.27 2.24 -2.09
N ARG A 84 -27.27 1.50 -1.62
CA ARG A 84 -28.25 2.01 -0.62
C ARG A 84 -27.63 2.30 0.75
N LEU A 85 -26.51 1.66 1.06
CA LEU A 85 -25.82 1.73 2.35
C LEU A 85 -24.48 2.48 2.24
N ARG A 86 -24.16 3.04 1.06
CA ARG A 86 -22.87 3.65 0.76
C ARG A 86 -22.57 4.87 1.63
N ASP A 87 -23.58 5.58 2.10
CA ASP A 87 -23.45 6.67 3.06
C ASP A 87 -22.90 6.23 4.42
N ALA A 88 -23.28 5.04 4.89
CA ALA A 88 -22.78 4.45 6.12
C ALA A 88 -21.35 3.91 5.96
N PHE A 89 -21.05 3.25 4.83
CA PHE A 89 -19.73 2.64 4.61
C PHE A 89 -18.63 3.63 4.18
N ASN A 90 -18.97 4.71 3.47
CA ASN A 90 -17.96 5.58 2.86
C ASN A 90 -18.02 7.00 3.42
N ARG A 91 -17.77 7.21 4.73
CA ARG A 91 -17.81 8.55 5.35
C ARG A 91 -16.48 9.30 5.15
N PRO A 92 -16.48 10.45 4.47
CA PRO A 92 -15.28 11.27 4.35
C PRO A 92 -15.06 12.08 5.64
N ILE A 93 -13.79 12.29 5.96
CA ILE A 93 -13.35 13.10 7.11
C ILE A 93 -12.40 14.20 6.63
N CYS A 94 -12.28 15.28 7.38
CA CYS A 94 -11.38 16.40 7.05
C CYS A 94 -10.47 16.87 8.21
N GLY A 95 -10.44 16.13 9.32
CA GLY A 95 -9.58 16.41 10.49
C GLY A 95 -8.52 15.34 10.74
N SER A 96 -7.69 15.55 11.78
CA SER A 96 -6.74 14.52 12.27
C SER A 96 -7.50 13.32 12.83
N PRO A 97 -7.02 12.08 12.66
CA PRO A 97 -7.65 10.87 13.19
C PRO A 97 -7.42 10.69 14.71
N GLY A 98 -7.67 11.74 15.50
CA GLY A 98 -7.55 11.75 16.96
C GLY A 98 -8.76 11.13 17.67
N ALA A 99 -8.90 11.40 18.97
CA ALA A 99 -10.07 10.99 19.76
C ALA A 99 -11.39 11.55 19.20
N TYR A 100 -11.31 12.72 18.57
CA TYR A 100 -12.41 13.35 17.83
C TYR A 100 -12.02 13.55 16.37
N ILE A 101 -12.99 13.40 15.47
CA ILE A 101 -12.81 13.61 14.02
C ILE A 101 -13.91 14.50 13.46
N ASP A 102 -13.58 15.26 12.43
CA ASP A 102 -14.54 16.06 11.68
C ASP A 102 -15.03 15.26 10.47
N VAL A 103 -16.29 14.81 10.53
CA VAL A 103 -16.95 14.04 9.47
C VAL A 103 -17.63 15.01 8.51
N LEU A 104 -17.28 14.94 7.23
CA LEU A 104 -17.86 15.79 6.20
C LEU A 104 -19.31 15.37 5.90
N GLU A 105 -20.22 16.34 5.98
CA GLU A 105 -21.63 16.11 5.69
C GLU A 105 -21.86 15.96 4.18
N ARG A 106 -22.70 14.98 3.83
CA ARG A 106 -23.12 14.74 2.45
C ARG A 106 -24.62 14.53 2.38
N VAL A 107 -25.20 14.96 1.26
CA VAL A 107 -26.60 14.71 0.92
C VAL A 107 -26.65 13.93 -0.40
N SER A 108 -27.61 13.03 -0.49
CA SER A 108 -27.95 12.34 -1.73
C SER A 108 -29.43 12.53 -2.03
N HIS A 109 -29.74 12.83 -3.29
CA HIS A 109 -31.12 12.96 -3.79
C HIS A 109 -31.50 11.79 -4.72
N ASP A 110 -30.63 10.80 -4.88
CA ASP A 110 -30.73 9.74 -5.88
C ASP A 110 -30.42 8.35 -5.29
N GLN A 111 -30.80 8.12 -4.04
CA GLN A 111 -30.59 6.83 -3.34
C GLN A 111 -29.10 6.44 -3.25
N ASN A 112 -28.25 7.41 -2.89
CA ASN A 112 -26.80 7.25 -2.72
C ASN A 112 -26.05 6.88 -4.00
N ILE A 113 -26.60 7.13 -5.20
CA ILE A 113 -25.87 6.98 -6.46
C ILE A 113 -24.81 8.09 -6.56
N THR A 114 -25.21 9.33 -6.31
CA THR A 114 -24.33 10.48 -6.13
C THR A 114 -24.46 11.03 -4.71
N GLN A 115 -23.36 11.58 -4.20
CA GLN A 115 -23.30 12.21 -2.90
C GLN A 115 -22.63 13.56 -3.06
N GLN A 116 -23.32 14.62 -2.67
CA GLN A 116 -22.83 15.99 -2.75
C GLN A 116 -22.37 16.43 -1.36
N LEU A 117 -21.18 17.01 -1.28
CA LEU A 117 -20.69 17.64 -0.04
C LEU A 117 -21.50 18.90 0.22
N THR A 118 -21.95 19.10 1.47
CA THR A 118 -22.70 20.30 1.86
C THR A 118 -21.78 21.48 2.17
N GLY A 119 -20.48 21.25 2.32
CA GLY A 119 -19.51 22.21 2.84
C GLY A 119 -19.48 22.31 4.37
N ARG A 120 -20.39 21.61 5.08
CA ARG A 120 -20.39 21.51 6.53
C ARG A 120 -19.70 20.23 7.00
N TYR A 121 -19.27 20.22 8.25
CA TYR A 121 -18.75 19.05 8.93
C TYR A 121 -19.38 18.91 10.31
N ARG A 122 -19.37 17.69 10.83
CA ARG A 122 -19.83 17.34 12.17
C ARG A 122 -18.66 16.77 12.96
N ARG A 123 -18.36 17.39 14.09
CA ARG A 123 -17.35 16.88 15.02
C ARG A 123 -17.92 15.69 15.79
N CYS A 124 -17.28 14.54 15.68
CA CYS A 124 -17.74 13.29 16.26
C CYS A 124 -16.65 12.65 17.12
N LEU A 125 -17.05 11.96 18.19
CA LEU A 125 -16.16 11.05 18.91
C LEU A 125 -15.80 9.88 17.99
N ASN A 126 -14.50 9.61 17.87
CA ASN A 126 -13.97 8.63 16.94
C ASN A 126 -13.83 7.25 17.60
N LEU A 127 -14.69 6.31 17.24
CA LEU A 127 -14.62 4.91 17.68
C LEU A 127 -14.34 3.96 16.52
N GLY A 128 -13.86 4.49 15.39
CA GLY A 128 -13.70 3.74 14.13
C GLY A 128 -12.27 3.68 13.59
N SER A 129 -11.32 4.38 14.21
CA SER A 129 -9.92 4.47 13.76
C SER A 129 -9.03 3.45 14.48
N TYR A 130 -8.05 2.92 13.76
CA TYR A 130 -7.00 2.09 14.34
C TYR A 130 -5.83 2.89 14.95
N ASN A 131 -6.03 4.18 15.23
CA ASN A 131 -5.03 5.02 15.91
C ASN A 131 -4.99 4.70 17.43
N TYR A 132 -4.62 3.46 17.76
CA TYR A 132 -4.73 2.90 19.11
C TYR A 132 -3.96 3.70 20.16
N LEU A 133 -2.77 4.19 19.84
CA LEU A 133 -1.95 4.96 20.78
C LEU A 133 -2.04 6.48 20.58
N GLY A 134 -2.84 6.96 19.63
CA GLY A 134 -3.06 8.38 19.40
C GLY A 134 -1.91 9.11 18.68
N PHE A 135 -0.92 8.42 18.11
CA PHE A 135 0.21 9.07 17.43
C PHE A 135 -0.16 9.74 16.11
N GLY A 136 -1.31 9.39 15.51
CA GLY A 136 -1.83 10.04 14.30
C GLY A 136 -2.51 11.40 14.53
N ASP A 137 -2.51 11.93 15.75
CA ASP A 137 -3.14 13.22 16.05
C ASP A 137 -2.27 14.43 15.63
N ALA A 138 -2.87 15.61 15.51
CA ALA A 138 -2.22 16.85 15.10
C ALA A 138 -1.13 17.33 16.08
N ASP A 139 -1.36 17.09 17.38
CA ASP A 139 -0.43 17.42 18.47
C ASP A 139 0.45 16.22 18.86
N SER A 140 0.71 15.32 17.91
CA SER A 140 1.57 14.17 18.13
C SER A 140 2.97 14.58 18.60
N PRO A 141 3.54 13.90 19.61
CA PRO A 141 4.92 14.15 20.06
C PRO A 141 5.97 13.87 18.96
N CYS A 142 5.57 13.19 17.87
CA CYS A 142 6.44 12.90 16.74
C CYS A 142 6.60 14.09 15.77
N ARG A 143 5.72 15.11 15.86
CA ARG A 143 5.57 16.17 14.86
C ARG A 143 6.87 16.93 14.58
N ASP A 144 7.56 17.36 15.63
CA ASP A 144 8.72 18.25 15.47
C ASP A 144 9.90 17.50 14.81
N ALA A 145 10.11 16.22 15.15
CA ALA A 145 11.10 15.36 14.50
C ALA A 145 10.78 15.14 13.00
N VAL A 146 9.51 15.00 12.65
CA VAL A 146 9.06 14.89 11.26
C VAL A 146 9.32 16.20 10.50
N LEU A 147 9.06 17.35 11.10
CA LEU A 147 9.33 18.67 10.50
C LEU A 147 10.83 18.92 10.30
N GLU A 148 11.69 18.49 11.23
CA GLU A 148 13.14 18.56 11.06
C GLU A 148 13.62 17.69 9.88
N THR A 149 13.02 16.50 9.72
CA THR A 149 13.34 15.58 8.62
C THR A 149 13.07 16.20 7.25
N LEU A 150 12.03 17.03 7.12
CA LEU A 150 11.73 17.77 5.87
C LEU A 150 12.83 18.75 5.47
N GLN A 151 13.65 19.21 6.40
CA GLN A 151 14.79 20.09 6.10
C GLN A 151 15.97 19.32 5.50
N ARG A 152 16.05 18.01 5.76
CA ARG A 152 17.16 17.13 5.39
C ARG A 152 16.84 16.24 4.19
N PHE A 153 15.59 15.80 4.06
CA PHE A 153 15.15 14.86 3.03
C PHE A 153 13.89 15.35 2.32
N SER A 154 13.77 15.01 1.04
CA SER A 154 12.54 15.18 0.27
C SER A 154 11.41 14.31 0.81
N VAL A 155 10.17 14.75 0.58
CA VAL A 155 8.94 14.00 0.93
C VAL A 155 8.83 12.63 0.25
N SER A 156 9.57 12.40 -0.83
CA SER A 156 9.62 11.11 -1.54
C SER A 156 10.97 10.96 -2.23
N THR A 157 11.42 9.72 -2.35
CA THR A 157 12.61 9.34 -3.13
C THR A 157 12.27 9.07 -4.60
N CYS A 158 10.98 8.86 -4.91
CA CYS A 158 10.48 8.46 -6.24
C CYS A 158 11.19 7.23 -6.83
N SER A 159 11.72 6.34 -5.98
CA SER A 159 12.54 5.19 -6.39
C SER A 159 12.30 3.99 -5.46
N SER A 160 12.62 2.79 -5.93
CA SER A 160 12.53 1.55 -5.15
C SER A 160 13.69 1.43 -4.15
N ARG A 161 13.60 0.47 -3.22
CA ARG A 161 14.66 0.26 -2.21
C ARG A 161 15.98 -0.23 -2.80
N LEU A 162 15.94 -0.95 -3.93
CA LEU A 162 17.13 -1.50 -4.59
C LEU A 162 17.85 -0.50 -5.51
N ASP A 163 17.15 0.53 -5.97
CA ASP A 163 17.75 1.61 -6.76
C ASP A 163 18.20 2.75 -5.82
N SER A 164 17.66 3.96 -6.00
CA SER A 164 18.03 5.16 -5.24
C SER A 164 17.05 5.50 -4.12
N GLY A 165 16.13 4.59 -3.77
CA GLY A 165 15.05 4.84 -2.81
C GLY A 165 15.41 4.62 -1.35
N THR A 166 16.63 4.16 -1.04
CA THR A 166 17.06 3.94 0.35
C THR A 166 17.77 5.17 0.90
N THR A 167 17.28 5.71 2.02
CA THR A 167 17.93 6.79 2.79
C THR A 167 18.39 6.28 4.15
N SER A 168 19.21 7.06 4.87
CA SER A 168 19.66 6.68 6.22
C SER A 168 18.51 6.41 7.20
N VAL A 169 17.41 7.18 7.09
CA VAL A 169 16.21 7.03 7.94
C VAL A 169 15.53 5.67 7.72
N HIS A 170 15.61 5.11 6.51
CA HIS A 170 15.07 3.76 6.26
C HIS A 170 15.89 2.69 6.96
N VAL A 171 17.22 2.79 6.90
CA VAL A 171 18.14 1.83 7.53
C VAL A 171 18.01 1.89 9.05
N GLU A 172 17.90 3.10 9.60
CA GLU A 172 17.65 3.32 11.03
C GLU A 172 16.30 2.72 11.45
N LEU A 173 15.25 2.93 10.68
CA LEU A 173 13.94 2.34 10.94
C LEU A 173 13.97 0.81 10.93
N GLU A 174 14.61 0.19 9.94
CA GLU A 174 14.74 -1.26 9.87
C GLU A 174 15.51 -1.83 11.07
N SER A 175 16.60 -1.17 11.48
CA SER A 175 17.37 -1.53 12.67
C SER A 175 16.53 -1.41 13.95
N LEU A 176 15.77 -0.31 14.10
CA LEU A 176 14.90 -0.11 15.25
C LEU A 176 13.79 -1.16 15.30
N VAL A 177 13.15 -1.46 14.18
CA VAL A 177 12.10 -2.49 14.08
C VAL A 177 12.64 -3.86 14.51
N ALA A 178 13.82 -4.24 13.99
CA ALA A 178 14.48 -5.49 14.36
C ALA A 178 14.75 -5.56 15.87
N LYS A 179 15.32 -4.48 16.44
CA LYS A 179 15.58 -4.36 17.88
C LYS A 179 14.30 -4.37 18.72
N PHE A 180 13.25 -3.69 18.27
CA PHE A 180 11.98 -3.59 18.98
C PHE A 180 11.31 -4.97 19.14
N LEU A 181 11.36 -5.78 18.07
CA LEU A 181 10.77 -7.12 18.02
C LEU A 181 11.67 -8.23 18.60
N GLY A 182 12.94 -7.94 18.88
CA GLY A 182 13.91 -8.96 19.27
C GLY A 182 14.30 -9.90 18.13
N LYS A 183 14.35 -9.38 16.88
CA LYS A 183 14.74 -10.13 15.69
C LYS A 183 16.10 -9.68 15.14
N PRO A 184 16.88 -10.58 14.50
CA PRO A 184 18.16 -10.21 13.89
C PRO A 184 18.05 -9.11 12.83
N ALA A 185 17.01 -9.17 12.00
CA ALA A 185 16.84 -8.24 10.89
C ALA A 185 15.37 -7.93 10.62
N ALA A 186 15.12 -6.77 10.00
CA ALA A 186 13.82 -6.40 9.47
C ALA A 186 13.95 -5.64 8.14
N MET A 187 12.89 -5.68 7.35
CA MET A 187 12.73 -4.92 6.11
C MET A 187 11.38 -4.18 6.14
N VAL A 188 11.38 -2.93 5.71
CA VAL A 188 10.16 -2.12 5.57
C VAL A 188 9.62 -2.10 4.14
N VAL A 189 8.30 -2.13 4.00
CA VAL A 189 7.55 -2.11 2.74
C VAL A 189 6.58 -0.94 2.75
N GLY A 190 6.43 -0.25 1.63
CA GLY A 190 5.66 1.00 1.52
C GLY A 190 4.14 0.89 1.77
N MET A 191 3.59 -0.32 1.87
CA MET A 191 2.16 -0.55 2.09
C MET A 191 1.91 -1.75 3.02
N GLY A 192 1.02 -1.59 4.01
CA GLY A 192 0.64 -2.68 4.93
C GLY A 192 0.03 -3.88 4.21
N PHE A 193 -1.01 -3.68 3.40
CA PHE A 193 -1.59 -4.74 2.55
C PHE A 193 -0.52 -5.35 1.63
N GLY A 194 0.26 -4.49 0.98
CA GLY A 194 1.34 -4.87 0.07
C GLY A 194 2.41 -5.75 0.73
N THR A 195 2.62 -5.62 2.04
CA THR A 195 3.59 -6.41 2.80
C THR A 195 3.26 -7.90 2.68
N ASN A 196 2.06 -8.33 3.08
CA ASN A 196 1.66 -9.73 2.95
C ASN A 196 1.56 -10.18 1.49
N SER A 197 0.91 -9.37 0.64
CA SER A 197 0.62 -9.80 -0.74
C SER A 197 1.85 -9.94 -1.62
N THR A 198 2.96 -9.28 -1.29
CA THR A 198 4.22 -9.34 -2.05
C THR A 198 5.29 -10.23 -1.42
N VAL A 199 5.27 -10.40 -0.09
CA VAL A 199 6.27 -11.21 0.63
C VAL A 199 5.92 -12.70 0.58
N ILE A 200 4.66 -13.08 0.82
CA ILE A 200 4.26 -14.50 0.84
C ILE A 200 4.64 -15.23 -0.46
N PRO A 201 4.45 -14.64 -1.67
CA PRO A 201 4.91 -15.27 -2.92
C PRO A 201 6.42 -15.47 -3.04
N ALA A 202 7.23 -14.68 -2.33
CA ALA A 202 8.69 -14.87 -2.29
C ALA A 202 9.09 -15.99 -1.31
N LEU A 203 8.32 -16.22 -0.25
CA LEU A 203 8.65 -17.21 0.80
C LEU A 203 8.42 -18.66 0.37
N VAL A 204 7.29 -18.90 -0.30
CA VAL A 204 6.78 -20.22 -0.65
C VAL A 204 6.24 -20.21 -2.07
N GLY A 205 6.38 -21.33 -2.78
CA GLY A 205 5.97 -21.46 -4.17
C GLY A 205 5.36 -22.82 -4.48
N LYS A 206 5.31 -23.18 -5.76
CA LYS A 206 4.86 -24.52 -6.21
C LYS A 206 5.63 -25.62 -5.47
N GLY A 207 4.91 -26.64 -5.02
CA GLY A 207 5.46 -27.74 -4.22
C GLY A 207 5.51 -27.47 -2.70
N GLY A 208 5.27 -26.22 -2.28
CA GLY A 208 5.05 -25.87 -0.89
C GLY A 208 3.57 -25.91 -0.47
N LEU A 209 3.35 -25.86 0.84
CA LEU A 209 2.05 -25.82 1.49
C LEU A 209 1.93 -24.58 2.37
N ILE A 210 0.81 -23.87 2.25
CA ILE A 210 0.37 -22.84 3.19
C ILE A 210 -0.81 -23.40 3.97
N VAL A 211 -0.71 -23.39 5.30
CA VAL A 211 -1.80 -23.69 6.22
C VAL A 211 -2.25 -22.38 6.86
N SER A 212 -3.42 -21.90 6.46
CA SER A 212 -3.93 -20.57 6.82
C SER A 212 -5.14 -20.69 7.74
N ASP A 213 -5.23 -19.84 8.75
CA ASP A 213 -6.47 -19.66 9.49
C ASP A 213 -7.60 -19.23 8.53
N SER A 214 -8.82 -19.70 8.77
CA SER A 214 -9.99 -19.38 7.92
C SER A 214 -10.42 -17.92 7.93
N CYS A 215 -10.06 -17.16 8.98
CA CYS A 215 -10.36 -15.74 9.13
C CYS A 215 -9.19 -14.82 8.78
N ASN A 216 -8.08 -15.36 8.28
CA ASN A 216 -6.92 -14.56 7.88
C ASN A 216 -7.28 -13.46 6.87
N HIS A 217 -6.61 -12.32 7.04
CA HIS A 217 -6.86 -11.10 6.31
C HIS A 217 -6.71 -11.28 4.80
N SER A 218 -7.50 -10.51 4.04
CA SER A 218 -7.51 -10.55 2.58
C SER A 218 -6.14 -10.37 1.93
N SER A 219 -5.21 -9.63 2.55
CA SER A 219 -3.84 -9.48 2.06
C SER A 219 -3.03 -10.79 2.13
N ILE A 220 -3.22 -11.59 3.18
CA ILE A 220 -2.64 -12.92 3.32
C ILE A 220 -3.25 -13.85 2.27
N ILE A 221 -4.58 -13.82 2.09
CA ILE A 221 -5.27 -14.64 1.08
C ILE A 221 -4.74 -14.33 -0.33
N VAL A 222 -4.58 -13.05 -0.66
CA VAL A 222 -4.02 -12.63 -1.96
C VAL A 222 -2.58 -13.09 -2.11
N GLY A 223 -1.72 -12.86 -1.11
CA GLY A 223 -0.32 -13.32 -1.14
C GLY A 223 -0.20 -14.84 -1.28
N ALA A 224 -0.99 -15.60 -0.51
CA ALA A 224 -1.04 -17.05 -0.58
C ALA A 224 -1.47 -17.53 -1.97
N ARG A 225 -2.48 -16.91 -2.60
CA ARG A 225 -2.91 -17.25 -3.96
C ARG A 225 -1.84 -16.92 -5.01
N LEU A 226 -1.17 -15.78 -4.88
CA LEU A 226 -0.10 -15.35 -5.80
C LEU A 226 1.15 -16.24 -5.72
N SER A 227 1.39 -16.89 -4.57
CA SER A 227 2.52 -17.82 -4.38
C SER A 227 2.49 -19.05 -5.29
N GLY A 228 1.29 -19.49 -5.72
CA GLY A 228 1.12 -20.76 -6.43
C GLY A 228 1.37 -22.01 -5.58
N ALA A 229 1.57 -21.86 -4.26
CA ALA A 229 1.64 -22.96 -3.30
C ALA A 229 0.27 -23.63 -3.13
N LYS A 230 0.25 -24.85 -2.58
CA LYS A 230 -1.01 -25.46 -2.14
C LYS A 230 -1.48 -24.71 -0.89
N ILE A 231 -2.76 -24.36 -0.85
CA ILE A 231 -3.38 -23.73 0.32
C ILE A 231 -4.33 -24.74 0.95
N LYS A 232 -4.22 -24.90 2.27
CA LYS A 232 -5.18 -25.57 3.15
C LYS A 232 -5.59 -24.58 4.23
N THR A 233 -6.84 -24.63 4.64
CA THR A 233 -7.36 -23.81 5.73
C THR A 233 -7.69 -24.70 6.92
N PHE A 234 -7.40 -24.23 8.13
CA PHE A 234 -7.92 -24.83 9.36
C PHE A 234 -9.00 -23.91 9.94
N LYS A 235 -9.86 -24.46 10.80
CA LYS A 235 -10.91 -23.69 11.45
C LYS A 235 -10.32 -22.58 12.33
N HIS A 236 -10.99 -21.44 12.35
CA HIS A 236 -10.57 -20.27 13.12
C HIS A 236 -10.30 -20.61 14.59
N GLN A 237 -9.12 -20.23 15.10
CA GLN A 237 -8.69 -20.44 16.50
C GLN A 237 -8.65 -21.92 16.97
N ASP A 238 -8.86 -22.89 16.07
CA ASP A 238 -8.87 -24.32 16.42
C ASP A 238 -7.47 -24.91 16.17
N VAL A 239 -6.64 -24.89 17.22
CA VAL A 239 -5.26 -25.43 17.16
C VAL A 239 -5.26 -26.95 16.95
N ASP A 240 -6.31 -27.66 17.34
CA ASP A 240 -6.42 -29.11 17.14
C ASP A 240 -6.74 -29.44 15.67
N ASP A 241 -7.55 -28.62 15.01
CA ASP A 241 -7.76 -28.69 13.56
C ASP A 241 -6.54 -28.23 12.75
N LEU A 242 -5.77 -27.26 13.26
CA LEU A 242 -4.45 -26.92 12.71
C LEU A 242 -3.54 -28.15 12.73
N GLU A 243 -3.36 -28.78 13.89
CA GLU A 243 -2.54 -29.98 14.03
C GLU A 243 -3.04 -31.11 13.12
N ARG A 244 -4.35 -31.35 13.08
CA ARG A 244 -4.96 -32.36 12.21
C ARG A 244 -4.66 -32.06 10.73
N THR A 245 -4.79 -30.80 10.31
CA THR A 245 -4.56 -30.35 8.94
C THR A 245 -3.09 -30.49 8.53
N VAL A 246 -2.16 -30.10 9.40
CA VAL A 246 -0.71 -30.24 9.18
C VAL A 246 -0.34 -31.71 9.07
N ARG A 247 -0.74 -32.53 10.06
CA ARG A 247 -0.46 -33.97 10.11
C ARG A 247 -0.99 -34.68 8.86
N GLN A 248 -2.25 -34.44 8.51
CA GLN A 248 -2.87 -35.06 7.34
C GLN A 248 -2.17 -34.63 6.04
N SER A 249 -1.80 -33.35 5.93
CA SER A 249 -1.11 -32.86 4.74
C SER A 249 0.30 -33.47 4.61
N ILE A 250 1.02 -33.69 5.72
CA ILE A 250 2.31 -34.39 5.71
C ILE A 250 2.14 -35.84 5.23
N ILE A 251 1.12 -36.55 5.72
CA ILE A 251 0.82 -37.94 5.32
C ILE A 251 0.45 -38.02 3.83
N GLU A 252 -0.40 -37.11 3.35
CA GLU A 252 -0.84 -37.08 1.94
C GLU A 252 0.28 -36.67 0.97
N GLY A 253 1.19 -35.81 1.42
CA GLY A 253 2.21 -35.19 0.57
C GLY A 253 1.59 -34.29 -0.52
N GLN A 254 2.42 -33.93 -1.50
CA GLN A 254 2.02 -33.09 -2.63
C GLN A 254 0.94 -33.77 -3.49
N PRO A 255 -0.05 -33.02 -4.03
CA PRO A 255 -1.12 -33.62 -4.82
C PRO A 255 -0.58 -34.36 -6.04
N ARG A 256 -1.16 -35.53 -6.33
CA ARG A 256 -0.82 -36.45 -7.45
C ARG A 256 0.54 -37.14 -7.33
N THR A 257 1.54 -36.49 -6.74
CA THR A 257 2.90 -37.04 -6.65
C THR A 257 3.19 -37.71 -5.31
N HIS A 258 2.42 -37.37 -4.26
CA HIS A 258 2.62 -37.80 -2.87
C HIS A 258 4.03 -37.54 -2.33
N ARG A 259 4.79 -36.66 -2.98
CA ARG A 259 6.14 -36.27 -2.54
C ARG A 259 6.04 -35.40 -1.29
N PRO A 260 7.05 -35.41 -0.39
CA PRO A 260 7.11 -34.47 0.72
C PRO A 260 6.99 -33.01 0.25
N TRP A 261 6.37 -32.16 1.07
CA TRP A 261 6.31 -30.72 0.82
C TRP A 261 7.70 -30.09 0.86
N THR A 262 7.98 -29.12 -0.01
CA THR A 262 9.26 -28.40 0.02
C THR A 262 9.37 -27.48 1.23
N LYS A 263 8.25 -26.83 1.59
CA LYS A 263 8.07 -26.03 2.81
C LYS A 263 6.61 -26.12 3.24
N ILE A 264 6.37 -26.08 4.55
CA ILE A 264 5.04 -25.90 5.14
C ILE A 264 5.07 -24.60 5.94
N LEU A 265 4.24 -23.63 5.54
CA LEU A 265 4.13 -22.33 6.18
C LEU A 265 2.76 -22.21 6.86
N VAL A 266 2.75 -22.11 8.18
CA VAL A 266 1.55 -21.81 8.97
C VAL A 266 1.44 -20.29 9.12
N ILE A 267 0.27 -19.73 8.81
CA ILE A 267 0.03 -18.29 8.88
C ILE A 267 -1.16 -17.99 9.79
N VAL A 268 -0.95 -17.13 10.79
CA VAL A 268 -1.96 -16.68 11.77
C VAL A 268 -1.85 -15.17 12.02
N GLU A 269 -2.90 -14.55 12.58
CA GLU A 269 -2.88 -13.16 13.04
C GLU A 269 -2.70 -13.10 14.56
N GLY A 270 -1.99 -12.09 15.06
CA GLY A 270 -1.84 -11.85 16.51
C GLY A 270 -3.16 -11.42 17.15
N ILE A 271 -3.83 -10.43 16.53
CA ILE A 271 -5.23 -10.09 16.78
C ILE A 271 -5.98 -10.15 15.46
N TYR A 272 -7.08 -10.91 15.42
CA TYR A 272 -7.94 -10.97 14.25
C TYR A 272 -8.78 -9.70 14.11
N SER A 273 -8.63 -9.03 12.96
CA SER A 273 -9.11 -7.65 12.77
C SER A 273 -10.63 -7.43 12.88
N MET A 274 -11.46 -8.45 12.71
CA MET A 274 -12.93 -8.35 12.78
C MET A 274 -13.50 -8.90 14.09
N GLU A 275 -12.88 -9.95 14.62
CA GLU A 275 -13.29 -10.67 15.83
C GLU A 275 -12.69 -10.05 17.10
N GLY A 276 -11.55 -9.38 17.00
CA GLY A 276 -10.85 -8.81 18.16
C GLY A 276 -10.23 -9.88 19.07
N GLU A 277 -10.22 -11.15 18.65
CA GLU A 277 -9.65 -12.28 19.37
C GLU A 277 -8.12 -12.33 19.19
N ILE A 278 -7.44 -12.81 20.23
CA ILE A 278 -5.99 -12.98 20.30
C ILE A 278 -5.69 -14.46 20.04
N CYS A 279 -4.73 -14.78 19.15
CA CYS A 279 -4.41 -16.18 18.88
C CYS A 279 -3.76 -16.90 20.07
N ASP A 280 -4.05 -18.20 20.22
CA ASP A 280 -3.31 -19.09 21.15
C ASP A 280 -1.91 -19.42 20.58
N LEU A 281 -1.05 -18.40 20.58
CA LEU A 281 0.30 -18.48 20.03
C LEU A 281 1.15 -19.59 20.69
N PRO A 282 1.10 -19.82 22.03
CA PRO A 282 1.85 -20.91 22.65
C PRO A 282 1.53 -22.29 22.06
N ARG A 283 0.24 -22.68 21.96
CA ARG A 283 -0.14 -23.97 21.39
C ARG A 283 0.18 -24.06 19.90
N ILE A 284 0.03 -22.96 19.15
CA ILE A 284 0.40 -22.91 17.72
C ILE A 284 1.90 -23.18 17.56
N VAL A 285 2.74 -22.56 18.38
CA VAL A 285 4.20 -22.77 18.37
C VAL A 285 4.55 -24.23 18.67
N ASP A 286 3.87 -24.87 19.62
CA ASP A 286 4.07 -26.29 19.93
C ASP A 286 3.78 -27.18 18.72
N VAL A 287 2.66 -26.96 18.03
CA VAL A 287 2.31 -27.70 16.81
C VAL A 287 3.34 -27.45 15.70
N VAL A 288 3.70 -26.19 15.44
CA VAL A 288 4.68 -25.83 14.42
C VAL A 288 6.03 -26.51 14.68
N LYS A 289 6.53 -26.48 15.91
CA LYS A 289 7.77 -27.14 16.31
C LYS A 289 7.69 -28.66 16.20
N LYS A 290 6.59 -29.26 16.66
CA LYS A 290 6.36 -30.71 16.60
C LYS A 290 6.45 -31.27 15.18
N TYR A 291 5.95 -30.52 14.19
CA TYR A 291 5.92 -30.94 12.79
C TYR A 291 6.97 -30.26 11.90
N ASN A 292 7.92 -29.51 12.49
CA ASN A 292 8.98 -28.79 11.77
C ASN A 292 8.43 -27.91 10.62
N CYS A 293 7.37 -27.16 10.92
CA CYS A 293 6.80 -26.17 10.02
C CYS A 293 7.43 -24.79 10.26
N TYR A 294 7.21 -23.85 9.33
CA TYR A 294 7.51 -22.44 9.54
C TYR A 294 6.28 -21.69 10.04
N LEU A 295 6.47 -20.69 10.90
CA LEU A 295 5.41 -19.84 11.42
C LEU A 295 5.55 -18.38 10.97
N PHE A 296 4.48 -17.87 10.38
CA PHE A 296 4.29 -16.47 10.03
C PHE A 296 3.18 -15.88 10.90
N VAL A 297 3.50 -14.88 11.71
CA VAL A 297 2.52 -14.17 12.55
C VAL A 297 2.35 -12.75 12.02
N ASP A 298 1.12 -12.41 11.64
CA ASP A 298 0.72 -11.05 11.31
C ASP A 298 0.31 -10.30 12.59
N GLU A 299 1.21 -9.46 13.08
CA GLU A 299 1.05 -8.63 14.27
C GLU A 299 0.37 -7.29 13.97
N ALA A 300 -0.32 -7.12 12.83
CA ALA A 300 -0.78 -5.80 12.39
C ALA A 300 -1.76 -5.11 13.36
N HIS A 301 -2.50 -5.83 14.19
CA HIS A 301 -3.40 -5.26 15.21
C HIS A 301 -2.86 -5.35 16.64
N SER A 302 -1.88 -6.21 16.88
CA SER A 302 -1.29 -6.47 18.20
C SER A 302 -0.03 -5.64 18.46
N ILE A 303 0.79 -5.36 17.43
CA ILE A 303 1.99 -4.55 17.61
C ILE A 303 1.63 -3.13 18.07
N GLY A 304 2.25 -2.66 19.16
CA GLY A 304 1.93 -1.40 19.81
C GLY A 304 0.58 -1.37 20.53
N ALA A 305 -0.16 -2.48 20.62
CA ALA A 305 -1.42 -2.57 21.35
C ALA A 305 -1.39 -3.61 22.47
N LEU A 306 -0.71 -4.73 22.25
CA LEU A 306 -0.54 -5.81 23.22
C LEU A 306 0.86 -5.83 23.82
N GLY A 307 0.94 -6.40 25.02
CA GLY A 307 2.17 -6.55 25.78
C GLY A 307 2.54 -5.29 26.56
N ARG A 308 3.29 -5.47 27.64
CA ARG A 308 3.65 -4.39 28.57
C ARG A 308 4.50 -3.29 27.91
N THR A 309 5.25 -3.62 26.87
CA THR A 309 6.09 -2.69 26.11
C THR A 309 5.62 -2.51 24.67
N GLY A 310 4.40 -2.97 24.36
CA GLY A 310 3.80 -2.84 23.04
C GLY A 310 4.44 -3.73 21.98
N ARG A 311 5.11 -4.83 22.37
CA ARG A 311 5.82 -5.72 21.42
C ARG A 311 4.91 -6.75 20.74
N GLY A 312 3.61 -6.72 21.02
CA GLY A 312 2.63 -7.56 20.31
C GLY A 312 2.33 -8.87 21.03
N VAL A 313 1.76 -9.82 20.28
CA VAL A 313 1.20 -11.06 20.83
C VAL A 313 2.29 -11.96 21.43
N CYS A 314 3.52 -11.93 20.91
CA CYS A 314 4.64 -12.67 21.49
C CYS A 314 4.90 -12.26 22.95
N GLU A 315 4.97 -10.95 23.23
CA GLU A 315 5.17 -10.44 24.59
C GLU A 315 3.95 -10.71 25.48
N HIS A 316 2.75 -10.55 24.94
CA HIS A 316 1.49 -10.78 25.68
C HIS A 316 1.34 -12.24 26.14
N THR A 317 1.68 -13.19 25.27
CA THR A 317 1.57 -14.63 25.54
C THR A 317 2.82 -15.25 26.19
N GLY A 318 3.88 -14.46 26.38
CA GLY A 318 5.15 -14.93 26.93
C GLY A 318 5.96 -15.83 25.99
N VAL A 319 5.62 -15.86 24.70
CA VAL A 319 6.35 -16.60 23.67
C VAL A 319 7.59 -15.81 23.26
N ASP A 320 8.75 -16.46 23.32
CA ASP A 320 9.99 -15.88 22.79
C ASP A 320 9.83 -15.62 21.28
N PRO A 321 10.03 -14.37 20.81
CA PRO A 321 10.02 -14.05 19.38
C PRO A 321 10.90 -14.98 18.54
N ALA A 322 12.00 -15.52 19.08
CA ALA A 322 12.86 -16.49 18.41
C ALA A 322 12.12 -17.78 17.98
N SER A 323 11.01 -18.12 18.63
CA SER A 323 10.16 -19.28 18.29
C SER A 323 9.22 -19.03 17.09
N VAL A 324 9.15 -17.80 16.58
CA VAL A 324 8.34 -17.42 15.41
C VAL A 324 9.29 -17.12 14.25
N ASP A 325 9.17 -17.77 13.09
CA ASP A 325 10.13 -17.52 12.00
C ASP A 325 10.01 -16.12 11.41
N ILE A 326 8.77 -15.65 11.22
CA ILE A 326 8.46 -14.41 10.52
C ILE A 326 7.44 -13.60 11.31
N LEU A 327 7.85 -12.40 11.74
CA LEU A 327 6.95 -11.40 12.32
C LEU A 327 6.66 -10.33 11.28
N MET A 328 5.39 -10.23 10.91
CA MET A 328 4.89 -9.17 10.04
C MET A 328 4.11 -8.16 10.85
N GLY A 329 4.16 -6.88 10.49
CA GLY A 329 3.24 -5.91 11.05
C GLY A 329 3.03 -4.70 10.15
N THR A 330 2.16 -3.79 10.58
CA THR A 330 1.86 -2.55 9.86
C THR A 330 2.13 -1.32 10.70
N PHE A 331 2.54 -0.24 10.02
CA PHE A 331 2.72 1.08 10.61
C PHE A 331 1.46 1.95 10.56
N THR A 332 0.40 1.49 9.89
CA THR A 332 -0.82 2.30 9.64
C THR A 332 -1.77 2.39 10.84
N LYS A 333 -1.46 1.74 11.96
CA LYS A 333 -2.35 1.63 13.14
C LYS A 333 -1.72 2.31 14.35
N SER A 334 -1.18 1.52 15.28
CA SER A 334 -0.60 1.98 16.55
C SER A 334 0.45 3.09 16.38
N PHE A 335 1.19 3.10 15.27
CA PHE A 335 2.29 4.04 15.01
C PHE A 335 1.87 5.36 14.32
N GLY A 336 0.62 5.47 13.84
CA GLY A 336 0.15 6.66 13.13
C GLY A 336 0.96 6.99 11.85
N GLY A 337 1.55 5.97 11.21
CA GLY A 337 2.35 6.10 9.98
C GLY A 337 1.70 5.42 8.78
N VAL A 338 2.52 5.00 7.80
CA VAL A 338 2.08 4.21 6.63
C VAL A 338 3.11 3.13 6.35
N GLY A 339 2.68 1.99 5.80
CA GLY A 339 3.56 0.89 5.40
C GLY A 339 3.46 -0.33 6.31
N GLY A 340 4.39 -1.25 6.14
CA GLY A 340 4.54 -2.43 6.99
C GLY A 340 5.97 -2.91 7.04
N TYR A 341 6.20 -3.97 7.82
CA TYR A 341 7.50 -4.58 7.97
C TYR A 341 7.41 -6.09 7.95
N ILE A 342 8.54 -6.72 7.65
CA ILE A 342 8.81 -8.13 7.90
C ILE A 342 10.09 -8.22 8.70
N ALA A 343 10.08 -8.99 9.78
CA ALA A 343 11.23 -9.27 10.62
C ALA A 343 11.46 -10.77 10.76
N GLY A 344 12.72 -11.19 10.78
CA GLY A 344 13.11 -12.60 10.80
C GLY A 344 14.63 -12.74 10.87
N SER A 345 15.17 -13.86 10.38
CA SER A 345 16.62 -14.06 10.29
C SER A 345 17.26 -13.11 9.27
N GLN A 346 18.56 -12.84 9.41
CA GLN A 346 19.29 -11.98 8.48
C GLN A 346 19.24 -12.55 7.06
N GLU A 347 19.43 -13.86 6.91
CA GLU A 347 19.40 -14.57 5.63
C GLU A 347 18.02 -14.46 4.96
N LEU A 348 16.95 -14.56 5.75
CA LEU A 348 15.59 -14.39 5.25
C LEU A 348 15.37 -12.97 4.73
N ILE A 349 15.77 -11.97 5.50
CA ILE A 349 15.56 -10.57 5.14
C ILE A 349 16.40 -10.18 3.91
N ASP A 350 17.64 -10.62 3.82
CA ASP A 350 18.49 -10.36 2.66
C ASP A 350 17.96 -11.06 1.40
N TYR A 351 17.45 -12.28 1.54
CA TYR A 351 16.73 -12.95 0.45
C TYR A 351 15.50 -12.16 0.01
N LEU A 352 14.66 -11.69 0.94
CA LEU A 352 13.44 -10.94 0.62
C LEU A 352 13.76 -9.61 -0.05
N ARG A 353 14.83 -8.92 0.34
CA ARG A 353 15.25 -7.64 -0.28
C ARG A 353 15.45 -7.75 -1.79
N VAL A 354 15.98 -8.88 -2.27
CA VAL A 354 16.29 -9.12 -3.68
C VAL A 354 15.25 -9.96 -4.44
N SER A 355 14.26 -10.54 -3.76
CA SER A 355 13.26 -11.43 -4.36
C SER A 355 11.81 -10.92 -4.24
N CYS A 356 11.51 -10.07 -3.26
CA CYS A 356 10.17 -9.56 -3.03
C CYS A 356 9.83 -8.42 -3.99
N ALA A 357 8.73 -8.56 -4.74
CA ALA A 357 8.24 -7.53 -5.66
C ALA A 357 7.98 -6.17 -4.96
N GLY A 358 7.57 -6.21 -3.69
CA GLY A 358 7.35 -5.01 -2.87
C GLY A 358 8.64 -4.27 -2.52
N SER A 359 9.80 -4.94 -2.54
CA SER A 359 11.12 -4.31 -2.36
C SER A 359 11.69 -3.84 -3.70
N LEU A 360 11.56 -4.67 -4.73
CA LEU A 360 12.11 -4.47 -6.08
C LEU A 360 11.44 -3.33 -6.86
N TYR A 361 10.11 -3.30 -6.87
CA TYR A 361 9.36 -2.48 -7.83
C TYR A 361 8.49 -1.40 -7.19
N SER A 362 8.22 -1.50 -5.88
CA SER A 362 7.45 -0.47 -5.18
C SER A 362 8.34 0.73 -4.84
N PRO A 363 7.82 1.97 -4.95
CA PRO A 363 8.47 3.12 -4.34
C PRO A 363 8.71 2.90 -2.84
N SER A 364 9.83 3.40 -2.34
CA SER A 364 10.13 3.37 -0.92
C SER A 364 9.16 4.26 -0.12
N ILE A 365 9.04 3.95 1.17
CA ILE A 365 8.27 4.75 2.11
C ILE A 365 8.87 6.17 2.19
N SER A 366 8.03 7.17 2.41
CA SER A 366 8.50 8.55 2.56
C SER A 366 9.44 8.68 3.76
N PRO A 367 10.60 9.36 3.64
CA PRO A 367 11.51 9.59 4.77
C PRO A 367 10.84 10.26 5.98
N THR A 368 9.86 11.14 5.75
CA THR A 368 9.12 11.81 6.84
C THR A 368 8.19 10.84 7.58
N VAL A 369 7.58 9.90 6.85
CA VAL A 369 6.79 8.83 7.45
C VAL A 369 7.70 7.84 8.19
N CYS A 370 8.89 7.54 7.67
CA CYS A 370 9.88 6.76 8.42
C CYS A 370 10.22 7.42 9.76
N GLN A 371 10.41 8.74 9.78
CA GLN A 371 10.69 9.47 11.01
C GLN A 371 9.50 9.42 11.99
N GLN A 372 8.26 9.56 11.52
CA GLN A 372 7.06 9.39 12.36
C GLN A 372 7.05 8.01 13.05
N ILE A 373 7.37 6.97 12.30
CA ILE A 373 7.40 5.59 12.80
C ILE A 373 8.55 5.39 13.77
N LEU A 374 9.75 5.90 13.45
CA LEU A 374 10.91 5.88 14.34
C LEU A 374 10.57 6.52 15.68
N SER A 375 10.07 7.76 15.66
CA SER A 375 9.73 8.50 16.88
C SER A 375 8.65 7.80 17.70
N SER A 376 7.56 7.37 17.06
CA SER A 376 6.48 6.65 17.78
C SER A 376 6.97 5.32 18.38
N MET A 377 7.76 4.54 17.65
CA MET A 377 8.32 3.27 18.14
C MET A 377 9.32 3.49 19.29
N MET A 378 10.15 4.52 19.23
CA MET A 378 11.04 4.89 20.34
C MET A 378 10.24 5.27 21.60
N ILE A 379 9.18 6.07 21.45
CA ILE A 379 8.31 6.46 22.56
C ILE A 379 7.61 5.23 23.16
N ILE A 380 7.04 4.36 22.32
CA ILE A 380 6.36 3.11 22.76
C ILE A 380 7.33 2.24 23.58
N GLY A 381 8.55 2.06 23.07
CA GLY A 381 9.58 1.27 23.74
C GLY A 381 10.26 1.97 24.93
N GLY A 382 9.91 3.21 25.25
CA GLY A 382 10.57 4.03 26.28
C GLY A 382 12.05 4.32 25.98
N MET A 383 12.45 4.25 24.72
CA MET A 383 13.83 4.48 24.27
C MET A 383 14.18 5.97 24.16
N ASP A 384 13.17 6.83 24.15
CA ASP A 384 13.28 8.29 24.25
C ASP A 384 13.57 8.77 25.68
N GLY A 385 13.59 7.85 26.66
CA GLY A 385 13.81 8.15 28.07
C GLY A 385 12.56 8.65 28.80
N THR A 386 11.38 8.64 28.17
CA THR A 386 10.12 9.04 28.80
C THR A 386 9.25 7.85 29.18
N ASP A 387 8.19 8.10 29.96
CA ASP A 387 7.18 7.11 30.32
C ASP A 387 5.90 7.20 29.46
N GLN A 388 5.91 8.01 28.40
CA GLN A 388 4.72 8.27 27.58
C GLN A 388 4.19 7.01 26.90
N GLY A 389 5.07 6.15 26.37
CA GLY A 389 4.66 4.88 25.74
C GLY A 389 3.91 3.98 26.71
N ARG A 390 4.46 3.81 27.92
CA ARG A 390 3.83 3.01 28.99
C ARG A 390 2.47 3.57 29.38
N LYS A 391 2.37 4.89 29.62
CA LYS A 391 1.10 5.55 29.95
C LYS A 391 0.04 5.36 28.87
N ARG A 392 0.42 5.44 27.60
CA ARG A 392 -0.50 5.23 26.47
C ARG A 392 -0.96 3.77 26.38
N LEU A 393 -0.06 2.80 26.59
CA LEU A 393 -0.42 1.37 26.61
C LEU A 393 -1.35 1.02 27.78
N ASP A 394 -1.04 1.51 28.99
CA ASP A 394 -1.90 1.33 30.15
C ASP A 394 -3.28 1.97 29.92
N ALA A 395 -3.32 3.21 29.41
CA ALA A 395 -4.58 3.88 29.06
C ALA A 395 -5.38 3.11 27.99
N LEU A 396 -4.73 2.60 26.94
CA LEU A 396 -5.39 1.80 25.91
C LEU A 396 -6.04 0.55 26.51
N ARG A 397 -5.28 -0.20 27.31
CA ARG A 397 -5.77 -1.42 27.97
C ARG A 397 -6.95 -1.11 28.87
N ASP A 398 -6.80 -0.12 29.75
CA ASP A 398 -7.80 0.25 30.75
C ASP A 398 -9.07 0.83 30.09
N ASN A 399 -8.93 1.56 28.97
CA ASN A 399 -10.04 2.06 28.19
C ASN A 399 -10.77 0.94 27.45
N ALA A 400 -10.03 0.04 26.80
CA ALA A 400 -10.61 -1.06 26.04
C ALA A 400 -11.37 -2.04 26.95
N ASN A 401 -10.79 -2.38 28.11
CA ASN A 401 -11.41 -3.26 29.08
C ASN A 401 -12.65 -2.64 29.71
N PHE A 402 -12.58 -1.37 30.13
CA PHE A 402 -13.75 -0.66 30.63
C PHE A 402 -14.88 -0.58 29.61
N PHE A 403 -14.57 -0.18 28.36
CA PHE A 403 -15.59 -0.10 27.33
C PHE A 403 -16.21 -1.47 27.05
N ARG A 404 -15.39 -2.53 27.00
CA ARG A 404 -15.87 -3.91 26.84
C ARG A 404 -16.77 -4.34 27.98
N GLU A 405 -16.38 -4.11 29.23
CA GLU A 405 -17.17 -4.44 30.42
C GLU A 405 -18.50 -3.70 30.43
N ALA A 406 -18.51 -2.40 30.16
CA ALA A 406 -19.73 -1.62 30.07
C ALA A 406 -20.66 -2.12 28.95
N MET A 407 -20.11 -2.47 27.78
CA MET A 407 -20.91 -3.08 26.71
C MET A 407 -21.50 -4.43 27.14
N LYS A 408 -20.76 -5.26 27.89
CA LYS A 408 -21.29 -6.51 28.48
C LYS A 408 -22.45 -6.24 29.43
N GLU A 409 -22.30 -5.26 30.32
CA GLU A 409 -23.33 -4.87 31.30
C GLU A 409 -24.61 -4.34 30.65
N MET A 410 -24.51 -3.65 29.51
CA MET A 410 -25.67 -3.17 28.72
C MET A 410 -26.48 -4.29 28.04
N GLY A 411 -26.19 -5.56 28.32
CA GLY A 411 -26.83 -6.72 27.71
C GLY A 411 -26.15 -7.20 26.42
N CYS A 412 -24.91 -6.81 26.14
CA CYS A 412 -24.09 -7.46 25.11
C CYS A 412 -23.39 -8.71 25.65
N HIS A 413 -24.17 -9.70 26.08
CA HIS A 413 -23.62 -11.00 26.50
C HIS A 413 -23.32 -11.91 25.30
N VAL A 414 -22.11 -12.47 25.30
CA VAL A 414 -21.74 -13.69 24.54
C VAL A 414 -22.48 -14.87 25.14
N LEU A 415 -23.10 -15.70 24.32
CA LEU A 415 -23.64 -16.99 24.76
C LEU A 415 -23.25 -18.08 23.76
N GLY A 416 -22.41 -19.01 24.19
CA GLY A 416 -22.25 -20.32 23.59
C GLY A 416 -23.49 -21.18 23.88
N ILE A 417 -23.90 -22.02 22.93
CA ILE A 417 -24.97 -22.99 23.13
C ILE A 417 -24.34 -24.35 23.48
N LEU A 418 -24.67 -24.88 24.66
CA LEU A 418 -24.48 -26.29 24.98
C LEU A 418 -25.68 -27.10 24.44
N PHE A 419 -25.36 -28.23 23.82
CA PHE A 419 -26.30 -29.22 23.28
C PHE A 419 -27.41 -29.63 24.27
N MET A 420 -28.67 -29.45 23.86
CA MET A 420 -29.81 -30.20 24.39
C MET A 420 -29.75 -31.63 23.86
N LEU A 421 -29.46 -32.60 24.72
CA LEU A 421 -29.98 -33.98 24.67
C LEU A 421 -29.62 -34.67 26.01
N ASP A 422 -30.30 -34.28 27.09
CA ASP A 422 -31.03 -35.17 28.00
C ASP A 422 -31.47 -34.43 29.28
N SER A 423 -32.59 -34.89 29.84
CA SER A 423 -33.18 -34.51 31.13
C SER A 423 -33.91 -33.15 31.24
N LEU A 424 -35.23 -33.24 31.03
CA LEU A 424 -36.32 -32.70 31.86
C LEU A 424 -35.98 -31.64 32.92
N LEU A 425 -36.75 -30.55 32.84
CA LEU A 425 -37.06 -29.50 33.83
C LEU A 425 -36.04 -28.35 34.01
N GLU A 426 -36.54 -27.15 33.67
CA GLU A 426 -36.12 -25.83 34.13
C GLU A 426 -34.65 -25.42 33.96
N GLN A 427 -34.34 -24.85 32.79
CA GLN A 427 -33.46 -23.67 32.64
C GLN A 427 -33.42 -23.25 31.18
N THR A 428 -34.18 -22.21 30.83
CA THR A 428 -34.15 -21.57 29.51
C THR A 428 -33.01 -20.55 29.52
N MET A 429 -31.84 -20.89 28.98
CA MET A 429 -30.73 -19.94 28.80
C MET A 429 -31.06 -18.94 27.68
N LEU A 430 -31.01 -17.66 28.05
CA LEU A 430 -31.39 -16.45 27.31
C LEU A 430 -30.37 -16.04 26.23
N ILE A 431 -30.83 -15.26 25.23
CA ILE A 431 -30.14 -14.94 23.96
C ILE A 431 -29.67 -13.47 23.91
N SER A 432 -28.43 -13.15 24.25
CA SER A 432 -27.94 -11.75 24.19
C SER A 432 -26.96 -11.47 23.04
N MET A 433 -26.70 -10.18 22.75
CA MET A 433 -25.80 -9.75 21.67
C MET A 433 -24.37 -10.25 21.91
N THR A 434 -23.85 -11.07 21.00
CA THR A 434 -22.48 -11.62 21.12
C THR A 434 -21.44 -10.51 20.99
N LEU A 435 -20.71 -10.24 22.07
CA LEU A 435 -19.53 -9.38 22.09
C LEU A 435 -18.29 -10.24 21.79
N LEU A 436 -17.71 -10.12 20.60
CA LEU A 436 -16.49 -10.88 20.31
C LEU A 436 -15.25 -10.16 20.86
N GLY A 437 -14.15 -10.90 20.99
CA GLY A 437 -12.84 -10.34 21.26
C GLY A 437 -12.38 -10.41 22.71
N ASP A 438 -11.09 -10.70 22.87
CA ASP A 438 -10.49 -11.00 24.17
C ASP A 438 -10.23 -9.75 25.01
N THR A 439 -10.04 -9.97 26.30
CA THR A 439 -9.52 -8.94 27.23
C THR A 439 -8.22 -8.35 26.67
N ASP A 440 -7.99 -7.07 26.93
CA ASP A 440 -6.86 -6.26 26.43
C ASP A 440 -6.85 -5.97 24.92
N SER A 441 -7.69 -6.60 24.10
CA SER A 441 -7.81 -6.26 22.69
C SER A 441 -8.34 -4.84 22.51
N PRO A 442 -7.76 -3.98 21.65
CA PRO A 442 -8.28 -2.64 21.40
C PRO A 442 -9.48 -2.63 20.43
N VAL A 443 -9.85 -3.80 19.91
CA VAL A 443 -10.96 -4.00 18.99
C VAL A 443 -12.11 -4.66 19.75
N VAL A 444 -13.24 -3.95 19.82
CA VAL A 444 -14.45 -4.41 20.51
C VAL A 444 -15.59 -4.50 19.49
N PRO A 445 -15.78 -5.65 18.83
CA PRO A 445 -16.87 -5.86 17.89
C PRO A 445 -18.21 -6.19 18.57
N VAL A 446 -19.29 -5.68 18.00
CA VAL A 446 -20.66 -5.96 18.45
C VAL A 446 -21.49 -6.41 17.26
N MET A 447 -22.12 -7.58 17.38
CA MET A 447 -22.94 -8.15 16.33
C MET A 447 -24.22 -7.34 16.14
N LEU A 448 -24.42 -6.85 14.91
CA LEU A 448 -25.65 -6.15 14.56
C LEU A 448 -26.69 -7.13 14.05
N CYS A 449 -26.27 -8.10 13.24
CA CYS A 449 -27.14 -8.96 12.43
C CYS A 449 -28.14 -8.13 11.58
N ASN A 450 -28.81 -8.75 10.60
CA ASN A 450 -29.79 -8.11 9.71
C ASN A 450 -29.26 -6.89 8.88
N PRO A 451 -29.32 -6.95 7.54
CA PRO A 451 -28.79 -5.88 6.68
C PRO A 451 -29.38 -4.48 6.92
N ALA A 452 -30.64 -4.38 7.38
CA ALA A 452 -31.27 -3.08 7.63
C ALA A 452 -30.65 -2.35 8.84
N LYS A 453 -30.30 -3.11 9.89
CA LYS A 453 -29.79 -2.56 11.15
C LYS A 453 -28.38 -1.99 11.00
N ILE A 454 -27.57 -2.52 10.06
CA ILE A 454 -26.22 -2.03 9.75
C ILE A 454 -26.22 -0.52 9.47
N SER A 455 -27.06 -0.06 8.53
CA SER A 455 -27.12 1.37 8.20
C SER A 455 -27.86 2.20 9.24
N ALA A 456 -28.90 1.65 9.86
CA ALA A 456 -29.66 2.36 10.89
C ALA A 456 -28.75 2.70 12.07
N PHE A 457 -28.03 1.71 12.60
CA PHE A 457 -27.08 1.88 13.70
C PHE A 457 -26.02 2.93 13.39
N SER A 458 -25.41 2.84 12.20
CA SER A 458 -24.40 3.80 11.77
C SER A 458 -24.93 5.24 11.69
N ARG A 459 -26.16 5.43 11.19
CA ARG A 459 -26.80 6.75 11.05
C ARG A 459 -27.19 7.33 12.42
N GLU A 460 -27.84 6.55 13.26
CA GLU A 460 -28.24 6.97 14.61
C GLU A 460 -27.05 7.36 15.49
N CYS A 461 -25.93 6.62 15.38
CA CYS A 461 -24.67 7.01 16.02
C CYS A 461 -24.17 8.36 15.51
N LEU A 462 -24.17 8.58 14.20
CA LEU A 462 -23.67 9.83 13.61
C LEU A 462 -24.53 11.04 14.00
N ASP A 463 -25.84 10.87 14.05
CA ASP A 463 -26.77 11.93 14.44
C ASP A 463 -26.54 12.38 15.90
N ARG A 464 -26.04 11.47 16.74
CA ARG A 464 -25.58 11.71 18.11
C ARG A 464 -24.07 11.98 18.23
N ASN A 465 -23.41 12.32 17.14
CA ASN A 465 -21.99 12.68 17.07
C ASN A 465 -21.02 11.54 17.46
N LEU A 466 -21.39 10.28 17.25
CA LEU A 466 -20.48 9.13 17.33
C LEU A 466 -20.11 8.62 15.94
N ALA A 467 -18.80 8.59 15.64
CA ALA A 467 -18.28 8.04 14.40
C ALA A 467 -17.85 6.58 14.60
N VAL A 468 -18.64 5.67 14.04
CA VAL A 468 -18.45 4.22 14.11
C VAL A 468 -18.25 3.60 12.74
N VAL A 469 -17.58 2.45 12.67
CA VAL A 469 -17.41 1.67 11.44
C VAL A 469 -18.26 0.41 11.52
N VAL A 470 -19.24 0.30 10.63
CA VAL A 470 -20.06 -0.89 10.46
C VAL A 470 -19.53 -1.75 9.32
N VAL A 471 -19.58 -3.06 9.50
CA VAL A 471 -19.01 -4.06 8.60
C VAL A 471 -20.08 -5.10 8.27
N GLY A 472 -20.21 -5.44 7.00
CA GLY A 472 -21.10 -6.50 6.53
C GLY A 472 -20.56 -7.15 5.26
N PHE A 473 -21.39 -7.98 4.62
CA PHE A 473 -21.03 -8.66 3.38
C PHE A 473 -20.51 -7.66 2.30
N PRO A 474 -19.46 -8.00 1.54
CA PRO A 474 -18.72 -9.27 1.51
C PRO A 474 -17.55 -9.35 2.51
N ALA A 475 -17.32 -8.33 3.35
CA ALA A 475 -16.20 -8.33 4.30
C ALA A 475 -16.38 -9.38 5.41
N THR A 476 -17.62 -9.58 5.86
CA THR A 476 -18.01 -10.69 6.76
C THR A 476 -19.13 -11.52 6.13
N PRO A 477 -19.31 -12.79 6.52
CA PRO A 477 -20.48 -13.57 6.15
C PRO A 477 -21.79 -12.84 6.50
N VAL A 478 -22.87 -13.13 5.76
CA VAL A 478 -24.16 -12.39 5.87
C VAL A 478 -24.77 -12.40 7.27
N LEU A 479 -24.55 -13.47 8.04
CA LEU A 479 -25.02 -13.58 9.43
C LEU A 479 -24.12 -12.81 10.41
N LEU A 480 -22.87 -12.53 10.02
CA LEU A 480 -21.83 -12.03 10.89
C LEU A 480 -21.56 -10.53 10.73
N SER A 481 -22.56 -9.76 10.31
CA SER A 481 -22.48 -8.30 10.23
C SER A 481 -22.39 -7.68 11.62
N ARG A 482 -21.50 -6.70 11.79
CA ARG A 482 -21.12 -6.14 13.08
C ARG A 482 -20.74 -4.66 12.99
N VAL A 483 -20.77 -3.96 14.11
CA VAL A 483 -20.01 -2.73 14.29
C VAL A 483 -18.68 -3.09 14.94
N ARG A 484 -17.60 -2.41 14.55
CA ARG A 484 -16.29 -2.61 15.16
C ARG A 484 -15.86 -1.33 15.85
N PHE A 485 -15.92 -1.32 17.18
CA PHE A 485 -15.36 -0.24 17.97
C PHE A 485 -13.85 -0.42 18.08
N CYS A 486 -13.11 0.64 17.82
CA CYS A 486 -11.66 0.68 17.95
C CYS A 486 -11.32 1.71 19.03
N ILE A 487 -10.87 1.23 20.18
CA ILE A 487 -10.59 2.05 21.35
C ILE A 487 -9.17 2.59 21.27
N SER A 488 -8.97 3.82 21.76
CA SER A 488 -7.70 4.52 21.73
C SER A 488 -7.27 4.93 23.13
N ALA A 489 -5.96 5.00 23.35
CA ALA A 489 -5.33 5.65 24.49
C ALA A 489 -5.69 7.15 24.59
N ALA A 490 -6.10 7.76 23.47
CA ALA A 490 -6.49 9.18 23.42
C ALA A 490 -7.91 9.44 23.95
N HIS A 491 -8.75 8.40 24.12
CA HIS A 491 -10.07 8.56 24.71
C HIS A 491 -9.95 8.83 26.20
N THR A 492 -10.70 9.81 26.70
CA THR A 492 -10.86 10.01 28.14
C THR A 492 -11.95 9.10 28.69
N ARG A 493 -11.96 8.87 30.01
CA ARG A 493 -13.04 8.10 30.65
C ARG A 493 -14.42 8.71 30.37
N ALA A 494 -14.52 10.04 30.45
CA ALA A 494 -15.75 10.77 30.15
C ALA A 494 -16.22 10.60 28.70
N ASP A 495 -15.29 10.53 27.74
CA ASP A 495 -15.63 10.25 26.34
C ASP A 495 -16.29 8.87 26.20
N LEU A 496 -15.73 7.86 26.87
CA LEU A 496 -16.24 6.48 26.82
C LEU A 496 -17.57 6.35 27.55
N GLU A 497 -17.72 6.96 28.73
CA GLU A 497 -19.01 7.00 29.46
C GLU A 497 -20.12 7.66 28.62
N HIS A 498 -19.80 8.78 27.95
CA HIS A 498 -20.72 9.42 27.02
C HIS A 498 -21.06 8.51 25.84
N ALA A 499 -20.06 7.84 25.25
CA ALA A 499 -20.27 6.90 24.16
C ALA A 499 -21.20 5.76 24.58
N ILE A 500 -20.96 5.15 25.74
CA ILE A 500 -21.75 4.05 26.30
C ILE A 500 -23.22 4.49 26.47
N ALA A 501 -23.46 5.67 27.08
CA ALA A 501 -24.82 6.18 27.26
C ALA A 501 -25.55 6.42 25.92
N VAL A 502 -24.86 7.00 24.93
CA VAL A 502 -25.42 7.19 23.59
C VAL A 502 -25.66 5.86 22.89
N LEU A 503 -24.72 4.92 23.00
CA LEU A 503 -24.84 3.60 22.40
C LEU A 503 -26.02 2.83 22.99
N ASP A 504 -26.30 2.98 24.28
CA ASP A 504 -27.44 2.35 24.94
C ASP A 504 -28.77 2.77 24.28
N GLU A 505 -28.97 4.08 24.12
CA GLU A 505 -30.13 4.65 23.44
C GLU A 505 -30.22 4.18 21.97
N VAL A 506 -29.10 4.17 21.25
CA VAL A 506 -29.06 3.71 19.86
C VAL A 506 -29.38 2.22 19.77
N CYS A 507 -28.92 1.42 20.73
CA CYS A 507 -29.20 0.00 20.79
C CYS A 507 -30.70 -0.27 20.97
N ASP A 508 -31.39 0.54 21.77
CA ASP A 508 -32.84 0.49 21.98
C ASP A 508 -33.60 0.88 20.70
N VAL A 509 -33.27 2.03 20.11
CA VAL A 509 -33.98 2.55 18.91
C VAL A 509 -33.79 1.64 17.70
N THR A 510 -32.63 0.98 17.59
CA THR A 510 -32.35 0.06 16.48
C THR A 510 -32.76 -1.39 16.77
N HIS A 511 -33.33 -1.65 17.96
CA HIS A 511 -33.75 -2.95 18.44
C HIS A 511 -32.66 -4.02 18.28
N ILE A 512 -31.40 -3.67 18.53
CA ILE A 512 -30.29 -4.65 18.50
C ILE A 512 -30.11 -5.34 19.84
N LYS A 513 -30.72 -4.84 20.93
CA LYS A 513 -30.91 -5.60 22.17
C LYS A 513 -31.92 -6.72 21.95
N TYR A 514 -31.46 -7.87 21.47
CA TYR A 514 -32.32 -9.01 21.11
C TYR A 514 -33.09 -9.64 22.28
N ASN A 515 -32.90 -9.15 23.53
CA ASN A 515 -33.47 -9.70 24.76
C ASN A 515 -34.52 -8.85 25.49
N ALA A 516 -34.73 -7.57 25.15
CA ALA A 516 -35.57 -6.68 25.97
C ALA A 516 -37.05 -7.12 26.07
N ASP A 517 -37.59 -7.75 25.02
CA ASP A 517 -38.98 -8.23 25.00
C ASP A 517 -39.17 -9.60 25.67
N ALA A 518 -38.10 -10.37 25.86
CA ALA A 518 -38.16 -11.70 26.47
C ALA A 518 -38.24 -11.61 28.00
N GLU A 519 -37.53 -10.66 28.62
CA GLU A 519 -37.64 -10.39 30.05
C GLU A 519 -39.00 -9.79 30.40
N ALA A 520 -39.49 -8.80 29.62
CA ALA A 520 -40.83 -8.23 29.82
C ALA A 520 -41.97 -9.26 29.58
N ALA A 521 -41.80 -10.19 28.63
CA ALA A 521 -42.73 -11.29 28.43
C ALA A 521 -42.63 -12.35 29.55
N SER A 522 -41.43 -12.57 30.11
CA SER A 522 -41.23 -13.49 31.24
C SER A 522 -41.75 -12.92 32.56
N GLU A 523 -41.58 -11.62 32.83
CA GLU A 523 -42.14 -10.96 34.01
C GLU A 523 -43.67 -10.93 33.95
N ASN A 524 -44.24 -10.68 32.78
CA ASN A 524 -45.69 -10.79 32.57
C ASN A 524 -46.19 -12.25 32.66
N ALA A 525 -45.38 -13.24 32.27
CA ALA A 525 -45.73 -14.67 32.38
C ALA A 525 -45.54 -15.24 33.80
N VAL A 526 -44.58 -14.72 34.58
CA VAL A 526 -44.37 -15.03 36.00
C VAL A 526 -45.45 -14.35 36.84
N GLY A 527 -45.83 -13.11 36.51
CA GLY A 527 -47.02 -12.44 37.07
C GLY A 527 -48.32 -13.21 36.80
N ALA A 528 -48.51 -13.71 35.56
CA ALA A 528 -49.67 -14.52 35.20
C ALA A 528 -49.66 -15.95 35.80
N ARG A 529 -48.49 -16.48 36.21
CA ARG A 529 -48.38 -17.76 36.94
C ARG A 529 -48.59 -17.59 38.45
N ALA A 530 -48.30 -16.41 39.01
CA ALA A 530 -48.56 -16.08 40.40
C ALA A 530 -50.05 -15.81 40.68
N GLU A 531 -50.87 -15.54 39.65
CA GLU A 531 -52.32 -15.33 39.78
C GLU A 531 -53.18 -16.61 39.65
N LEU A 532 -52.56 -17.81 39.55
CA LEU A 532 -53.27 -19.08 39.36
C LEU A 532 -53.10 -20.11 40.48
N SER A 533 -52.54 -19.72 41.65
CA SER A 533 -52.40 -20.63 42.80
C SER A 533 -53.23 -20.31 44.04
N ASP A 534 -54.03 -19.23 44.07
CA ASP A 534 -54.87 -18.96 45.25
C ASP A 534 -56.29 -18.54 44.84
N ALA A 535 -57.23 -19.46 45.00
CA ALA A 535 -58.66 -19.21 44.94
C ALA A 535 -59.27 -19.14 46.35
N ASP A 536 -59.68 -17.90 46.70
CA ASP A 536 -60.89 -17.50 47.46
C ASP A 536 -61.04 -17.86 48.97
N PRO A 537 -61.91 -17.18 49.78
CA PRO A 537 -62.84 -16.10 49.44
C PRO A 537 -62.89 -14.90 50.42
N GLY A 538 -63.26 -13.72 49.92
CA GLY A 538 -63.50 -12.54 50.77
C GLY A 538 -64.00 -11.30 50.05
N GLU A 539 -65.31 -11.25 49.85
CA GLU A 539 -66.20 -10.13 49.55
C GLU A 539 -65.64 -8.68 49.53
N GLY A 540 -66.04 -7.91 48.51
CA GLY A 540 -66.46 -6.52 48.74
C GLY A 540 -66.05 -5.43 47.73
N LEU A 541 -66.81 -5.31 46.64
CA LEU A 541 -67.42 -4.07 46.12
C LEU A 541 -66.57 -2.81 45.78
N GLY A 542 -66.74 -2.34 44.53
CA GLY A 542 -66.79 -0.90 44.17
C GLY A 542 -65.65 -0.42 43.26
N ALA A 543 -65.78 -0.37 41.94
CA ALA A 543 -66.49 0.63 41.14
C ALA A 543 -65.90 2.06 41.19
N TYR A 544 -65.40 2.49 40.03
CA TYR A 544 -65.45 3.85 39.44
C TYR A 544 -64.87 5.06 40.20
N ALA A 545 -63.76 5.54 39.65
CA ALA A 545 -63.65 6.85 38.99
C ALA A 545 -63.65 8.17 39.79
N VAL A 546 -62.93 9.12 39.18
CA VAL A 546 -63.07 10.59 39.18
C VAL A 546 -62.43 11.39 40.34
N ASN A 547 -61.53 12.28 39.89
CA ASN A 547 -61.38 13.69 40.26
C ASN A 547 -60.67 14.15 41.55
N SER A 548 -59.63 14.96 41.29
CA SER A 548 -59.46 16.37 41.70
C SER A 548 -59.55 16.78 43.17
N GLY A 549 -58.59 17.62 43.58
CA GLY A 549 -58.70 18.53 44.73
C GLY A 549 -57.49 18.38 45.66
N THR A 550 -56.45 19.21 45.54
CA THR A 550 -56.28 20.55 46.15
C THR A 550 -55.75 20.51 47.59
N ASP A 551 -54.65 21.24 47.81
CA ASP A 551 -54.40 22.23 48.88
C ASP A 551 -52.88 22.32 49.11
N GLU A 552 -52.21 23.40 48.70
CA GLU A 552 -52.01 24.68 49.43
C GLU A 552 -51.11 24.52 50.67
N ALA A 553 -50.14 25.36 51.03
CA ALA A 553 -49.65 26.70 50.66
C ALA A 553 -48.18 26.79 51.19
N THR A 554 -47.30 27.76 50.89
CA THR A 554 -47.29 29.22 51.17
C THR A 554 -46.01 29.81 50.55
N GLY A 555 -46.02 30.89 49.74
CA GLY A 555 -45.85 32.32 50.14
C GLY A 555 -44.43 32.81 49.77
N ALA A 556 -44.13 34.00 49.22
CA ALA A 556 -44.80 35.31 49.07
C ALA A 556 -44.15 36.09 47.88
N GLU A 557 -44.93 36.78 47.02
CA GLU A 557 -45.16 38.26 46.92
C GLU A 557 -43.92 39.10 46.51
N ASP A 558 -43.93 40.06 45.55
CA ASP A 558 -44.88 41.14 45.20
C ASP A 558 -44.85 41.43 43.66
N LYS A 559 -45.98 41.57 42.93
CA LYS A 559 -46.95 42.71 42.78
C LYS A 559 -46.39 43.92 41.98
N VAL A 560 -47.08 44.65 41.08
CA VAL A 560 -48.49 44.81 40.60
C VAL A 560 -48.42 45.86 39.45
N ASP A 561 -48.98 45.65 38.24
CA ASP A 561 -50.38 45.92 37.76
C ASP A 561 -50.66 47.41 37.39
N VAL A 562 -51.58 47.89 36.51
CA VAL A 562 -52.79 47.42 35.76
C VAL A 562 -53.26 48.60 34.84
N ALA A 563 -53.62 48.41 33.55
CA ALA A 563 -54.95 48.27 32.86
C ALA A 563 -55.84 49.53 32.55
N ALA A 564 -56.25 49.65 31.25
CA ALA A 564 -57.56 49.91 30.54
C ALA A 564 -58.76 50.71 31.17
N PRO A 565 -59.96 50.94 30.50
CA PRO A 565 -60.37 51.41 29.14
C PRO A 565 -61.61 52.40 29.09
N GLY A 566 -62.15 52.74 27.88
CA GLY A 566 -63.54 53.22 27.57
C GLY A 566 -63.67 54.68 27.06
N ASP A 567 -64.65 55.19 26.28
CA ASP A 567 -65.80 54.76 25.45
C ASP A 567 -66.42 56.05 24.77
N LYS A 568 -67.28 55.90 23.74
CA LYS A 568 -68.35 56.82 23.19
C LYS A 568 -68.05 57.89 22.11
N SER A 569 -68.69 57.75 20.93
CA SER A 569 -69.93 58.47 20.46
C SER A 569 -69.96 58.81 18.95
N GLU A 570 -71.01 58.37 18.23
CA GLU A 570 -71.51 58.95 16.97
C GLU A 570 -72.52 60.09 17.23
N PRO A 571 -72.81 60.99 16.25
CA PRO A 571 -74.01 60.81 15.43
C PRO A 571 -73.92 61.27 13.95
N SER A 572 -74.95 60.88 13.19
CA SER A 572 -75.21 60.96 11.75
C SER A 572 -75.89 62.26 11.22
N THR A 573 -76.00 62.34 9.88
CA THR A 573 -76.78 63.25 8.97
C THR A 573 -76.03 64.50 8.47
N GLY A 574 -76.05 64.95 7.21
CA GLY A 574 -76.60 64.49 5.93
C GLY A 574 -76.56 65.67 4.90
N LEU A 575 -76.26 65.36 3.62
CA LEU A 575 -76.44 66.15 2.38
C LEU A 575 -75.37 67.21 1.96
N GLY A 576 -74.84 67.05 0.72
CA GLY A 576 -74.37 68.19 -0.10
C GLY A 576 -73.11 67.98 -0.96
N SER A 577 -73.29 67.47 -2.18
CA SER A 577 -72.54 67.62 -3.44
C SER A 577 -71.12 68.25 -3.55
N GLU A 578 -70.35 67.63 -4.47
CA GLU A 578 -69.28 68.17 -5.36
C GLU A 578 -67.77 68.04 -5.00
N ARG A 579 -67.11 67.32 -5.92
CA ARG A 579 -65.76 67.51 -6.52
C ARG A 579 -64.48 67.33 -5.68
N ALA A 580 -63.71 66.36 -6.17
CA ALA A 580 -62.30 66.01 -5.96
C ALA A 580 -61.33 67.15 -5.56
N GLY A 581 -60.56 66.89 -4.51
CA GLY A 581 -59.29 67.56 -4.20
C GLY A 581 -58.35 66.63 -3.42
N ARG A 582 -57.23 66.22 -4.06
CA ARG A 582 -56.11 65.53 -3.40
C ARG A 582 -55.29 66.53 -2.56
N PRO A 583 -54.79 66.18 -1.36
CA PRO A 583 -53.80 66.99 -0.66
C PRO A 583 -52.37 66.79 -1.19
N ARG A 584 -51.56 67.84 -1.03
CA ARG A 584 -50.19 68.10 -1.55
C ARG A 584 -49.16 66.95 -1.36
N PRO A 585 -48.18 66.76 -2.26
CA PRO A 585 -47.11 65.80 -2.06
C PRO A 585 -45.91 66.38 -1.31
N LYS A 586 -45.27 65.48 -0.57
CA LYS A 586 -44.04 65.58 0.22
C LYS A 586 -42.82 65.80 -0.70
N LYS A 587 -42.29 67.03 -0.79
CA LYS A 587 -41.05 67.32 -1.54
C LYS A 587 -39.77 66.68 -0.94
N SER A 588 -39.78 66.31 0.34
CA SER A 588 -38.60 65.72 1.00
C SER A 588 -38.41 64.22 0.73
N SER A 589 -39.49 63.47 0.51
CA SER A 589 -39.41 62.02 0.29
C SER A 589 -39.04 61.64 -1.14
N GLU A 590 -39.43 62.44 -2.14
CA GLU A 590 -39.02 62.21 -3.54
C GLU A 590 -37.52 62.48 -3.76
N LEU A 591 -36.96 63.48 -3.08
CA LEU A 591 -35.53 63.79 -3.18
C LEU A 591 -34.67 62.70 -2.54
N LEU A 592 -35.12 62.16 -1.40
CA LEU A 592 -34.46 61.07 -0.69
C LEU A 592 -34.50 59.78 -1.53
N ALA A 593 -35.66 59.45 -2.11
CA ALA A 593 -35.84 58.28 -2.97
C ALA A 593 -34.97 58.35 -4.25
N LYS A 594 -34.85 59.54 -4.86
CA LYS A 594 -33.95 59.74 -6.01
C LYS A 594 -32.48 59.57 -5.62
N LYS A 595 -32.08 60.04 -4.43
CA LYS A 595 -30.71 59.93 -3.91
C LYS A 595 -30.33 58.48 -3.59
N GLU A 596 -31.25 57.71 -3.01
CA GLU A 596 -31.08 56.27 -2.77
C GLU A 596 -31.02 55.47 -4.07
N MET A 597 -31.87 55.79 -5.04
CA MET A 597 -31.88 55.11 -6.34
C MET A 597 -30.58 55.38 -7.13
N LEU A 598 -30.05 56.60 -7.07
CA LEU A 598 -28.79 56.95 -7.71
C LEU A 598 -27.58 56.31 -7.01
N GLY A 599 -27.58 56.28 -5.67
CA GLY A 599 -26.58 55.57 -4.88
C GLY A 599 -26.58 54.06 -5.13
N ALA A 600 -27.76 53.46 -5.26
CA ALA A 600 -27.91 52.05 -5.62
C ALA A 600 -27.40 51.76 -7.05
N GLN A 601 -27.66 52.65 -8.01
CA GLN A 601 -27.14 52.52 -9.38
C GLN A 601 -25.60 52.65 -9.43
N MET A 602 -25.01 53.55 -8.64
CA MET A 602 -23.55 53.67 -8.51
C MET A 602 -22.92 52.43 -7.85
N LEU A 603 -23.50 51.92 -6.76
CA LEU A 603 -23.02 50.72 -6.07
C LEU A 603 -23.11 49.46 -6.94
N THR A 604 -24.20 49.30 -7.69
CA THR A 604 -24.38 48.18 -8.62
C THR A 604 -23.35 48.24 -9.75
N PHE A 605 -22.99 49.45 -10.18
CA PHE A 605 -21.98 49.66 -11.19
C PHE A 605 -20.54 49.43 -10.68
N GLU A 606 -20.19 49.95 -9.49
CA GLU A 606 -18.90 49.68 -8.83
C GLU A 606 -18.69 48.19 -8.57
N ALA A 607 -19.74 47.48 -8.16
CA ALA A 607 -19.73 46.02 -8.06
C ALA A 607 -19.41 45.36 -9.41
N SER A 608 -20.06 45.80 -10.50
CA SER A 608 -19.78 45.28 -11.85
C SER A 608 -18.34 45.59 -12.34
N HIS A 609 -17.79 46.74 -11.94
CA HIS A 609 -16.42 47.14 -12.27
C HIS A 609 -15.37 46.27 -11.57
N SER A 610 -15.62 45.92 -10.29
CA SER A 610 -14.75 45.03 -9.52
C SER A 610 -14.68 43.62 -10.11
N THR A 611 -15.82 43.09 -10.58
CA THR A 611 -15.88 41.80 -11.28
C THR A 611 -15.17 41.82 -12.64
N ASP A 612 -15.26 42.91 -13.39
CA ASP A 612 -14.56 43.06 -14.68
C ASP A 612 -13.04 43.17 -14.50
N GLU A 613 -12.56 43.81 -13.43
CA GLU A 613 -11.14 43.88 -13.11
C GLU A 613 -10.58 42.52 -12.69
N GLU A 614 -11.34 41.75 -11.91
CA GLU A 614 -10.97 40.40 -11.51
C GLU A 614 -10.92 39.44 -12.71
N LEU A 615 -11.88 39.57 -13.64
CA LEU A 615 -11.92 38.78 -14.88
C LEU A 615 -10.72 39.08 -15.78
N PHE A 616 -10.35 40.36 -15.93
CA PHE A 616 -9.15 40.77 -16.67
C PHE A 616 -7.86 40.23 -16.03
N LYS A 617 -7.74 40.27 -14.70
CA LYS A 617 -6.61 39.68 -13.96
C LYS A 617 -6.52 38.17 -14.20
N LYS A 618 -7.64 37.45 -14.11
CA LYS A 618 -7.72 36.00 -14.39
C LYS A 618 -7.29 35.67 -15.83
N GLN A 619 -7.74 36.46 -16.81
CA GLN A 619 -7.38 36.27 -18.21
C GLN A 619 -5.89 36.57 -18.50
N SER A 620 -5.33 37.62 -17.88
CA SER A 620 -3.90 37.95 -17.96
C SER A 620 -3.02 36.87 -17.29
N GLN A 621 -3.51 36.28 -16.19
CA GLN A 621 -2.81 35.21 -15.48
C GLN A 621 -2.82 33.89 -16.25
N ALA A 622 -3.92 33.56 -16.94
CA ALA A 622 -3.99 32.40 -17.84
C ALA A 622 -2.94 32.47 -18.96
N TYR A 623 -2.68 33.65 -19.53
CA TYR A 623 -1.60 33.86 -20.49
C TYR A 623 -0.21 33.57 -19.90
N LYS A 624 0.09 34.08 -18.69
CA LYS A 624 1.37 33.83 -18.02
C LYS A 624 1.62 32.33 -17.82
N VAL A 625 0.58 31.56 -17.52
CA VAL A 625 0.67 30.09 -17.36
C VAL A 625 1.01 29.42 -18.69
N ILE A 626 0.36 29.81 -19.79
CA ILE A 626 0.63 29.25 -21.13
C ILE A 626 2.06 29.57 -21.57
N TYR A 627 2.52 30.81 -21.34
CA TYR A 627 3.88 31.24 -21.65
C TYR A 627 4.94 30.50 -20.83
N GLN A 628 4.72 30.35 -19.52
CA GLN A 628 5.62 29.58 -18.65
C GLN A 628 5.71 28.10 -19.05
N ARG A 629 4.60 27.52 -19.52
CA ARG A 629 4.58 26.16 -20.04
C ARG A 629 5.44 26.01 -21.28
N LEU A 630 5.38 26.95 -22.21
CA LEU A 630 6.22 26.97 -23.42
C LEU A 630 7.71 27.18 -23.10
N LEU A 631 8.04 28.05 -22.14
CA LEU A 631 9.42 28.22 -21.65
C LEU A 631 9.96 26.94 -21.01
N THR A 632 9.14 26.26 -20.23
CA THR A 632 9.49 24.96 -19.64
C THR A 632 9.76 23.93 -20.74
N SER A 633 8.93 23.90 -21.78
CA SER A 633 9.11 23.01 -22.93
C SER A 633 10.42 23.22 -23.69
N LYS A 634 10.82 24.48 -23.89
CA LYS A 634 12.13 24.82 -24.46
C LYS A 634 13.27 24.35 -23.55
N LYS A 635 13.16 24.62 -22.25
CA LYS A 635 14.15 24.17 -21.27
C LYS A 635 14.33 22.65 -21.33
N THR A 636 13.25 21.89 -21.40
CA THR A 636 13.30 20.42 -21.55
C THR A 636 14.03 19.98 -22.82
N SER A 637 13.83 20.66 -23.96
CA SER A 637 14.54 20.32 -25.22
C SER A 637 16.04 20.63 -25.15
N ASN A 638 16.41 21.75 -24.51
CA ASN A 638 17.81 22.10 -24.26
C ASN A 638 18.48 21.12 -23.30
N ASP A 639 17.81 20.81 -22.18
CA ASP A 639 18.30 19.86 -21.19
C ASP A 639 18.49 18.48 -21.82
N LEU A 640 17.57 18.04 -22.69
CA LEU A 640 17.71 16.80 -23.45
C LEU A 640 18.90 16.86 -24.42
N SER A 641 19.06 17.93 -25.18
CA SER A 641 20.20 18.09 -26.10
C SER A 641 21.54 18.05 -25.34
N SER A 642 21.63 18.75 -24.21
CA SER A 642 22.81 18.72 -23.32
C SER A 642 23.03 17.35 -22.69
N TYR A 643 21.96 16.67 -22.27
CA TYR A 643 22.03 15.32 -21.72
C TYR A 643 22.57 14.32 -22.76
N LEU A 644 22.02 14.32 -23.98
CA LEU A 644 22.45 13.45 -25.07
C LEU A 644 23.89 13.75 -25.50
N ALA A 645 24.30 15.02 -25.53
CA ALA A 645 25.69 15.41 -25.81
C ALA A 645 26.67 14.91 -24.73
N ASN A 646 26.33 15.07 -23.45
CA ASN A 646 27.12 14.58 -22.34
C ASN A 646 27.18 13.04 -22.31
N ARG A 647 26.06 12.37 -22.61
CA ARG A 647 25.98 10.91 -22.69
C ARG A 647 26.84 10.37 -23.83
N THR A 648 26.76 10.97 -25.01
CA THR A 648 27.61 10.64 -26.17
C THR A 648 29.08 10.85 -25.84
N LYS A 649 29.44 11.93 -25.13
CA LYS A 649 30.83 12.19 -24.71
C LYS A 649 31.36 11.12 -23.77
N ARG A 650 30.56 10.66 -22.81
CA ARG A 650 30.92 9.56 -21.88
C ARG A 650 31.01 8.21 -22.58
N LEU A 651 30.13 7.93 -23.54
CA LEU A 651 30.25 6.75 -24.39
C LEU A 651 31.54 6.80 -25.19
N GLY A 652 31.91 7.96 -25.74
CA GLY A 652 33.18 8.17 -26.42
C GLY A 652 34.39 7.81 -25.56
N SER A 653 34.44 8.19 -24.28
CA SER A 653 35.56 7.80 -23.41
C SER A 653 35.68 6.29 -23.17
N LEU A 654 34.63 5.49 -23.38
CA LEU A 654 34.69 4.03 -23.25
C LEU A 654 35.30 3.36 -24.49
N PHE A 655 35.31 4.04 -25.64
CA PHE A 655 35.80 3.52 -26.91
C PHE A 655 37.02 4.27 -27.46
N ILE A 656 37.37 5.42 -26.86
CA ILE A 656 38.50 6.29 -27.21
C ILE A 656 39.49 6.26 -26.04
N GLU A 657 40.13 5.12 -25.79
CA GLU A 657 41.45 5.12 -25.16
C GLU A 657 42.49 5.05 -26.28
N ASP A 658 43.50 5.92 -26.20
CA ASP A 658 44.55 6.08 -27.20
C ASP A 658 45.47 4.85 -27.15
N PRO A 659 45.63 4.07 -28.23
CA PRO A 659 46.43 2.84 -28.23
C PRO A 659 47.94 3.08 -28.15
N SER A 660 48.37 4.33 -28.01
CA SER A 660 49.79 4.69 -27.89
C SER A 660 50.45 4.16 -26.61
N ASP A 661 49.66 3.80 -25.58
CA ASP A 661 50.16 3.27 -24.29
C ASP A 661 49.96 1.76 -24.11
N VAL A 662 49.31 1.06 -25.04
CA VAL A 662 49.10 -0.39 -24.96
C VAL A 662 49.42 -1.04 -26.31
N SER A 663 50.71 -1.05 -26.67
CA SER A 663 51.22 -2.06 -27.60
C SER A 663 51.53 -3.31 -26.79
N PHE A 664 50.86 -4.41 -27.10
CA PHE A 664 51.37 -5.70 -26.67
C PHE A 664 52.63 -5.97 -27.48
N GLY A 665 53.75 -6.20 -26.80
CA GLY A 665 55.09 -6.04 -27.36
C GLY A 665 55.31 -6.68 -28.74
N GLU A 666 55.96 -5.93 -29.64
CA GLU A 666 56.30 -6.37 -31.01
C GLU A 666 57.18 -7.64 -31.08
N ASN A 667 57.66 -8.12 -29.92
CA ASN A 667 58.56 -9.25 -29.75
C ASN A 667 57.84 -10.59 -29.46
N GLU A 668 56.51 -10.62 -29.37
CA GLU A 668 55.72 -11.84 -29.15
C GLU A 668 55.65 -12.71 -30.44
N LEU A 669 55.69 -14.04 -30.30
CA LEU A 669 55.68 -15.00 -31.41
C LEU A 669 54.48 -15.97 -31.30
N GLY A 670 54.07 -16.57 -32.43
CA GLY A 670 53.10 -17.67 -32.45
C GLY A 670 51.62 -17.28 -32.25
N SER A 671 50.86 -18.18 -31.62
CA SER A 671 49.42 -18.09 -31.39
C SER A 671 49.05 -16.95 -30.45
N PHE A 672 49.94 -16.58 -29.52
CA PHE A 672 49.80 -15.39 -28.69
C PHE A 672 49.78 -14.12 -29.55
N ARG A 673 50.76 -13.95 -30.46
CA ARG A 673 50.78 -12.81 -31.41
C ARG A 673 49.53 -12.76 -32.27
N GLN A 674 49.02 -13.91 -32.71
CA GLN A 674 47.81 -14.00 -33.51
C GLN A 674 46.57 -13.58 -32.70
N ALA A 675 46.45 -14.03 -31.44
CA ALA A 675 45.38 -13.62 -30.55
C ALA A 675 45.41 -12.12 -30.29
N THR A 676 46.59 -11.56 -30.04
CA THR A 676 46.76 -10.12 -29.81
C THR A 676 46.43 -9.29 -31.03
N SER A 677 46.84 -9.72 -32.24
CA SER A 677 46.47 -9.06 -33.49
C SER A 677 44.96 -9.10 -33.75
N CYS A 678 44.29 -10.21 -33.45
CA CYS A 678 42.83 -10.29 -33.54
C CYS A 678 42.14 -9.38 -32.51
N LEU A 679 42.66 -9.28 -31.28
CA LEU A 679 42.14 -8.35 -30.26
C LEU A 679 42.29 -6.89 -30.70
N GLU A 680 43.42 -6.52 -31.28
CA GLU A 680 43.65 -5.18 -31.84
C GLU A 680 42.70 -4.86 -33.00
N GLU A 681 42.47 -5.82 -33.90
CA GLU A 681 41.53 -5.69 -35.01
C GLU A 681 40.06 -5.58 -34.52
N LEU A 682 39.69 -6.37 -33.51
CA LEU A 682 38.37 -6.29 -32.84
C LEU A 682 38.17 -4.94 -32.14
N GLN A 683 39.17 -4.43 -31.44
CA GLN A 683 39.13 -3.09 -30.84
C GLN A 683 39.04 -1.98 -31.90
N LYS A 684 39.73 -2.14 -33.03
CA LYS A 684 39.64 -1.20 -34.17
C LYS A 684 38.26 -1.22 -34.81
N ASN A 685 37.64 -2.39 -34.94
CA ASN A 685 36.27 -2.56 -35.44
C ASN A 685 35.23 -1.96 -34.48
N GLY A 686 35.38 -2.15 -33.16
CA GLY A 686 34.53 -1.52 -32.15
C GLY A 686 34.61 0.01 -32.19
N ARG A 687 35.81 0.57 -32.41
CA ARG A 687 36.02 2.01 -32.62
C ARG A 687 35.34 2.53 -33.88
N GLN A 688 35.46 1.81 -34.99
CA GLN A 688 34.81 2.19 -36.25
C GLN A 688 33.28 2.18 -36.11
N GLN A 689 32.71 1.15 -35.47
CA GLN A 689 31.27 1.06 -35.20
C GLN A 689 30.77 2.22 -34.32
N TYR A 690 31.54 2.59 -33.29
CA TYR A 690 31.22 3.77 -32.49
C TYR A 690 31.30 5.06 -33.32
N ALA A 691 32.34 5.23 -34.14
CA ALA A 691 32.48 6.39 -35.03
C ALA A 691 31.33 6.51 -36.04
N ASP A 692 30.86 5.39 -36.58
CA ASP A 692 29.72 5.32 -37.49
C ASP A 692 28.40 5.63 -36.78
N ALA A 693 28.17 5.10 -35.57
CA ALA A 693 27.01 5.43 -34.74
C ALA A 693 27.03 6.89 -34.27
N GLN A 694 28.22 7.44 -33.99
CA GLN A 694 28.42 8.83 -33.62
C GLN A 694 28.06 9.77 -34.77
N LYS A 695 28.50 9.47 -36.00
CA LYS A 695 28.17 10.25 -37.21
C LYS A 695 26.71 10.06 -37.64
N GLY A 696 26.17 8.84 -37.52
CA GLY A 696 24.84 8.47 -37.99
C GLY A 696 23.73 8.87 -37.02
N VAL A 697 23.67 8.25 -35.85
CA VAL A 697 22.49 8.34 -34.96
C VAL A 697 22.70 9.36 -33.85
N PHE A 698 23.85 9.39 -33.18
CA PHE A 698 24.06 10.25 -32.01
C PHE A 698 24.12 11.74 -32.39
N SER A 699 24.93 12.11 -33.38
CA SER A 699 25.00 13.50 -33.86
C SER A 699 23.66 13.97 -34.41
N GLN A 700 22.94 13.08 -35.12
CA GLN A 700 21.63 13.41 -35.67
C GLN A 700 20.58 13.60 -34.56
N SER A 701 20.61 12.78 -33.50
CA SER A 701 19.70 12.90 -32.35
C SER A 701 19.95 14.19 -31.56
N ILE A 702 21.22 14.54 -31.30
CA ILE A 702 21.60 15.80 -30.63
C ILE A 702 21.16 17.00 -31.49
N ARG A 703 21.41 16.93 -32.80
CA ARG A 703 21.01 17.98 -33.76
C ARG A 703 19.50 18.15 -33.83
N LYS A 704 18.73 17.07 -33.94
CA LYS A 704 17.26 17.10 -33.93
C LYS A 704 16.71 17.72 -32.63
N ALA A 705 17.29 17.37 -31.47
CA ALA A 705 16.91 17.96 -30.19
C ALA A 705 17.22 19.47 -30.10
N HIS A 706 18.32 19.90 -30.73
CA HIS A 706 18.71 21.31 -30.81
C HIS A 706 17.84 22.10 -31.80
N GLU A 707 17.58 21.57 -32.99
CA GLU A 707 16.69 22.15 -34.01
C GLU A 707 15.27 22.31 -33.46
N LEU A 708 14.76 21.31 -32.71
CA LEU A 708 13.48 21.40 -32.02
C LEU A 708 13.45 22.54 -30.99
N SER A 709 14.55 22.77 -30.27
CA SER A 709 14.65 23.89 -29.32
C SER A 709 14.59 25.25 -30.01
N ILE A 710 15.24 25.38 -31.18
CA ILE A 710 15.22 26.60 -31.99
C ILE A 710 13.81 26.86 -32.56
N ASP A 711 13.15 25.82 -33.08
CA ASP A 711 11.78 25.92 -33.60
C ASP A 711 10.78 26.33 -32.49
N LEU A 712 10.91 25.71 -31.30
CA LEU A 712 10.12 26.07 -30.13
C LEU A 712 10.36 27.52 -29.69
N GLN A 713 11.60 28.00 -29.75
CA GLN A 713 11.91 29.40 -29.43
C GLN A 713 11.23 30.37 -30.41
N ARG A 714 11.35 30.13 -31.71
CA ARG A 714 10.70 30.96 -32.74
C ARG A 714 9.20 31.03 -32.51
N ARG A 715 8.57 29.89 -32.20
CA ARG A 715 7.12 29.81 -31.97
C ARG A 715 6.69 30.45 -30.65
N CYS A 716 7.52 30.41 -29.61
CA CYS A 716 7.30 31.18 -28.39
C CYS A 716 7.26 32.69 -28.67
N ASP A 717 8.17 33.18 -29.52
CA ASP A 717 8.27 34.59 -29.86
C ASP A 717 7.08 35.05 -30.73
N GLU A 718 6.64 34.23 -31.69
CA GLU A 718 5.44 34.47 -32.51
C GLU A 718 4.16 34.54 -31.66
N LEU A 719 3.98 33.58 -30.73
CA LEU A 719 2.80 33.55 -29.84
C LEU A 719 2.81 34.68 -28.82
N ARG A 720 3.99 35.05 -28.30
CA ARG A 720 4.16 36.19 -27.40
C ARG A 720 3.77 37.49 -28.10
N PHE A 721 4.26 37.70 -29.32
CA PHE A 721 3.93 38.89 -30.11
C PHE A 721 2.42 39.00 -30.40
N ALA A 722 1.77 37.88 -30.73
CA ALA A 722 0.32 37.85 -30.95
C ALA A 722 -0.49 38.17 -29.69
N ALA A 723 -0.08 37.62 -28.54
CA ALA A 723 -0.74 37.86 -27.26
C ALA A 723 -0.49 39.27 -26.72
N ASP A 724 0.70 39.82 -26.91
CA ASP A 724 1.04 41.19 -26.51
C ASP A 724 0.20 42.20 -27.33
N LYS A 725 0.03 41.99 -28.65
CA LYS A 725 -0.91 42.79 -29.47
C LYS A 725 -2.36 42.71 -29.00
N LEU A 726 -2.83 41.52 -28.62
CA LEU A 726 -4.18 41.31 -28.10
C LEU A 726 -4.38 42.05 -26.76
N ASN A 727 -3.37 41.99 -25.88
CA ASN A 727 -3.36 42.72 -24.61
C ASN A 727 -3.33 44.24 -24.80
N GLU A 728 -2.54 44.76 -25.75
CA GLU A 728 -2.52 46.19 -26.07
C GLU A 728 -3.89 46.67 -26.57
N SER A 729 -4.51 45.91 -27.50
CA SER A 729 -5.83 46.24 -28.05
C SER A 729 -6.91 46.31 -26.98
N ILE A 730 -7.00 45.32 -26.10
CA ILE A 730 -8.02 45.30 -25.05
C ILE A 730 -7.73 46.32 -23.92
N SER A 731 -6.46 46.61 -23.66
CA SER A 731 -6.05 47.64 -22.69
C SER A 731 -6.43 49.03 -23.18
N PHE A 732 -6.28 49.29 -24.48
CA PHE A 732 -6.72 50.53 -25.11
C PHE A 732 -8.24 50.71 -25.03
N GLU A 733 -9.02 49.68 -25.39
CA GLU A 733 -10.48 49.70 -25.28
C GLU A 733 -10.94 49.89 -23.82
N ARG A 734 -10.25 49.25 -22.85
CA ARG A 734 -10.50 49.45 -21.41
C ARG A 734 -10.21 50.88 -20.96
N GLN A 735 -9.10 51.46 -21.40
CA GLN A 735 -8.75 52.85 -21.05
C GLN A 735 -9.77 53.85 -21.61
N GLN A 736 -10.26 53.64 -22.83
CA GLN A 736 -11.33 54.47 -23.39
C GLN A 736 -12.61 54.39 -22.56
N MET A 737 -13.06 53.17 -22.23
CA MET A 737 -14.23 52.96 -21.39
C MET A 737 -14.06 53.56 -19.98
N LEU A 738 -12.89 53.42 -19.36
CA LEU A 738 -12.59 54.04 -18.06
C LEU A 738 -12.63 55.57 -18.12
N THR A 739 -12.17 56.13 -19.24
CA THR A 739 -12.16 57.58 -19.45
C THR A 739 -13.59 58.11 -19.65
N SER A 740 -14.44 57.42 -20.41
CA SER A 740 -15.86 57.80 -20.55
C SER A 740 -16.63 57.61 -19.25
N TRP A 741 -16.33 56.57 -18.47
CA TRP A 741 -16.86 56.39 -17.11
C TRP A 741 -16.50 57.56 -16.20
N LYS A 742 -15.20 57.90 -16.07
CA LYS A 742 -14.76 59.02 -15.21
C LYS A 742 -15.42 60.34 -15.60
N ASN A 743 -15.59 60.59 -16.89
CA ASN A 743 -16.29 61.78 -17.38
C ASN A 743 -17.78 61.80 -17.00
N TYR A 744 -18.45 60.65 -17.07
CA TYR A 744 -19.84 60.51 -16.63
C TYR A 744 -19.97 60.64 -15.11
N GLU A 745 -19.14 59.93 -14.36
CA GLU A 745 -19.09 59.96 -12.89
C GLU A 745 -18.84 61.36 -12.37
N GLN A 746 -17.87 62.09 -12.93
CA GLN A 746 -17.58 63.47 -12.55
C GLN A 746 -18.77 64.39 -12.86
N CYS A 747 -19.39 64.26 -14.03
CA CYS A 747 -20.58 65.03 -14.39
C CYS A 747 -21.75 64.79 -13.42
N MET A 748 -21.95 63.54 -12.99
CA MET A 748 -22.98 63.19 -12.02
C MET A 748 -22.67 63.75 -10.62
N LYS A 749 -21.41 63.69 -10.18
CA LYS A 749 -20.96 64.29 -8.91
C LYS A 749 -21.12 65.81 -8.92
N ASP A 750 -20.74 66.47 -10.01
CA ASP A 750 -20.87 67.92 -10.17
C ASP A 750 -22.35 68.36 -10.17
N ASN A 751 -23.23 67.60 -10.85
CA ASN A 751 -24.67 67.83 -10.84
C ASN A 751 -25.28 67.69 -9.44
N LEU A 752 -24.90 66.65 -8.70
CA LEU A 752 -25.36 66.43 -7.33
C LEU A 752 -24.90 67.53 -6.38
N LEU A 753 -23.68 68.04 -6.55
CA LEU A 753 -23.14 69.17 -5.76
C LEU A 753 -23.89 70.47 -6.07
N GLN A 754 -24.15 70.78 -7.34
CA GLN A 754 -24.92 71.97 -7.74
C GLN A 754 -26.37 71.93 -7.23
N GLU A 755 -26.99 70.75 -7.26
CA GLU A 755 -28.36 70.55 -6.77
C GLU A 755 -28.43 70.63 -5.23
N ALA A 756 -27.39 70.16 -4.51
CA ALA A 756 -27.26 70.31 -3.06
C ALA A 756 -27.05 71.77 -2.62
N GLU A 757 -26.40 72.59 -3.46
CA GLU A 757 -26.23 74.04 -3.23
C GLU A 757 -27.47 74.87 -3.63
N GLY A 758 -28.55 74.24 -4.10
CA GLY A 758 -29.78 74.93 -4.51
C GLY A 758 -29.65 75.78 -5.78
N LYS A 759 -28.59 75.57 -6.57
CA LYS A 759 -28.36 76.27 -7.84
C LYS A 759 -29.08 75.53 -8.98
N GLN A 760 -29.63 76.27 -9.94
CA GLN A 760 -30.21 75.68 -11.15
C GLN A 760 -29.09 75.00 -11.95
N THR A 761 -29.23 73.70 -12.23
CA THR A 761 -28.22 72.87 -12.91
C THR A 761 -27.79 73.52 -14.22
N SER A 762 -26.58 74.07 -14.23
CA SER A 762 -25.96 74.76 -15.36
C SER A 762 -24.66 74.04 -15.70
N THR A 763 -24.73 72.72 -15.90
CA THR A 763 -23.59 71.97 -16.44
C THR A 763 -23.65 71.98 -17.95
N SER A 764 -22.58 72.43 -18.61
CA SER A 764 -22.49 72.53 -20.07
C SER A 764 -22.48 71.17 -20.80
N LYS A 765 -22.59 70.05 -20.07
CA LYS A 765 -22.52 68.68 -20.61
C LYS A 765 -23.75 67.91 -20.15
N ASP A 766 -24.44 67.33 -21.11
CA ASP A 766 -25.64 66.53 -20.88
C ASP A 766 -25.27 65.15 -20.28
N PRO A 767 -25.71 64.82 -19.06
CA PRO A 767 -25.40 63.55 -18.41
C PRO A 767 -25.96 62.35 -19.20
N TYR A 768 -27.05 62.51 -19.95
CA TYR A 768 -27.61 61.45 -20.79
C TYR A 768 -26.70 61.11 -21.98
N LEU A 769 -26.10 62.13 -22.61
CA LEU A 769 -25.15 61.92 -23.71
C LEU A 769 -23.86 61.27 -23.23
N LEU A 770 -23.36 61.65 -22.05
CA LEU A 770 -22.19 61.01 -21.43
C LEU A 770 -22.47 59.56 -21.02
N ALA A 771 -23.64 59.28 -20.44
CA ALA A 771 -24.07 57.91 -20.13
C ALA A 771 -24.16 57.05 -21.40
N ARG A 772 -24.72 57.59 -22.49
CA ARG A 772 -24.84 56.88 -23.77
C ARG A 772 -23.46 56.58 -24.39
N LYS A 773 -22.52 57.52 -24.29
CA LYS A 773 -21.13 57.31 -24.73
C LYS A 773 -20.44 56.23 -23.89
N PHE A 774 -20.58 56.28 -22.57
CA PHE A 774 -20.06 55.24 -21.69
C PHE A 774 -20.64 53.86 -22.01
N LEU A 775 -21.96 53.73 -22.18
CA LEU A 775 -22.61 52.47 -22.55
C LEU A 775 -22.15 51.93 -23.90
N HIS A 776 -21.88 52.82 -24.87
CA HIS A 776 -21.27 52.44 -26.14
C HIS A 776 -19.86 51.89 -25.95
N ASP A 777 -18.99 52.60 -25.23
CA ASP A 777 -17.61 52.18 -24.99
C ASP A 777 -17.53 50.89 -24.15
N LEU A 778 -18.47 50.70 -23.22
CA LEU A 778 -18.65 49.46 -22.47
C LEU A 778 -19.04 48.30 -23.38
N SER A 779 -19.93 48.52 -24.35
CA SER A 779 -20.30 47.52 -25.36
C SER A 779 -19.11 47.15 -26.24
N VAL A 780 -18.33 48.15 -26.69
CA VAL A 780 -17.10 47.93 -27.46
C VAL A 780 -16.09 47.10 -26.65
N TYR A 781 -15.86 47.46 -25.39
CA TYR A 781 -14.94 46.75 -24.48
C TYR A 781 -15.39 45.31 -24.20
N ARG A 782 -16.69 45.07 -23.95
CA ARG A 782 -17.24 43.71 -23.80
C ARG A 782 -17.08 42.88 -25.08
N GLY A 783 -17.29 43.52 -26.24
CA GLY A 783 -16.96 42.91 -27.54
C GLY A 783 -15.47 42.57 -27.68
N GLY A 784 -14.58 43.45 -27.20
CA GLY A 784 -13.14 43.23 -27.10
C GLY A 784 -12.76 42.05 -26.21
N GLN A 785 -13.36 41.95 -25.01
CA GLN A 785 -13.19 40.83 -24.10
C GLN A 785 -13.58 39.49 -24.75
N ALA A 786 -14.70 39.45 -25.48
CA ALA A 786 -15.11 38.25 -26.20
C ALA A 786 -14.13 37.88 -27.33
N ARG A 787 -13.65 38.88 -28.11
CA ARG A 787 -12.63 38.67 -29.14
C ARG A 787 -11.31 38.14 -28.53
N PHE A 788 -10.86 38.75 -27.44
CA PHE A 788 -9.66 38.34 -26.70
C PHE A 788 -9.79 36.91 -26.17
N SER A 789 -10.90 36.59 -25.50
CA SER A 789 -11.14 35.26 -24.95
C SER A 789 -11.18 34.19 -26.05
N ASN A 790 -11.81 34.47 -27.19
CA ASN A 790 -11.85 33.54 -28.32
C ASN A 790 -10.48 33.36 -28.99
N ALA A 791 -9.69 34.44 -29.13
CA ALA A 791 -8.34 34.36 -29.66
C ALA A 791 -7.41 33.58 -28.72
N MET A 792 -7.49 33.83 -27.40
CA MET A 792 -6.73 33.11 -26.39
C MET A 792 -7.10 31.63 -26.31
N LYS A 793 -8.38 31.29 -26.46
CA LYS A 793 -8.82 29.90 -26.55
C LYS A 793 -8.19 29.17 -27.74
N LYS A 794 -8.16 29.80 -28.92
CA LYS A 794 -7.49 29.24 -30.11
C LYS A 794 -6.00 29.05 -29.89
N ILE A 795 -5.33 30.04 -29.30
CA ILE A 795 -3.90 29.94 -28.94
C ILE A 795 -3.66 28.77 -27.97
N PHE A 796 -4.54 28.59 -26.98
CA PHE A 796 -4.44 27.50 -26.02
C PHE A 796 -4.62 26.12 -26.67
N GLU A 797 -5.64 25.96 -27.52
CA GLU A 797 -5.88 24.72 -28.27
C GLU A 797 -4.70 24.38 -29.19
N GLU A 798 -4.13 25.39 -29.86
CA GLU A 798 -2.93 25.22 -30.69
C GLU A 798 -1.72 24.77 -29.86
N VAL A 799 -1.49 25.37 -28.69
CA VAL A 799 -0.41 24.99 -27.77
C VAL A 799 -0.59 23.55 -27.27
N GLN A 800 -1.81 23.13 -26.92
CA GLN A 800 -2.08 21.76 -26.48
C GLN A 800 -1.82 20.72 -27.57
N LEU A 801 -2.29 20.98 -28.80
CA LEU A 801 -2.10 20.07 -29.93
C LEU A 801 -0.61 19.93 -30.29
N ASN A 802 0.14 21.04 -30.21
CA ASN A 802 1.58 21.05 -30.44
C ASN A 802 2.37 20.38 -29.31
N ASP A 803 1.92 20.49 -28.05
CA ASP A 803 2.55 19.80 -26.91
C ASP A 803 2.50 18.28 -27.07
N GLY A 804 1.38 17.73 -27.55
CA GLY A 804 1.25 16.30 -27.82
C GLY A 804 2.20 15.82 -28.92
N ARG A 805 2.31 16.58 -30.02
CA ARG A 805 3.26 16.28 -31.10
C ARG A 805 4.71 16.35 -30.64
N ARG A 806 5.05 17.35 -29.82
CA ARG A 806 6.39 17.54 -29.24
C ARG A 806 6.82 16.36 -28.38
N ILE A 807 5.93 15.87 -27.50
CA ILE A 807 6.24 14.73 -26.61
C ILE A 807 6.60 13.50 -27.44
N ASN A 808 5.89 13.25 -28.53
CA ASN A 808 6.19 12.15 -29.43
C ASN A 808 7.56 12.33 -30.12
N VAL A 809 7.87 13.52 -30.63
CA VAL A 809 9.18 13.80 -31.25
C VAL A 809 10.33 13.63 -30.24
N LEU A 810 10.18 14.11 -29.00
CA LEU A 810 11.20 13.94 -27.95
C LEU A 810 11.39 12.46 -27.59
N LYS A 811 10.29 11.69 -27.54
CA LYS A 811 10.31 10.25 -27.29
C LYS A 811 11.04 9.52 -28.41
N ASP A 812 10.77 9.86 -29.66
CA ASP A 812 11.40 9.23 -30.83
C ASP A 812 12.91 9.51 -30.83
N ILE A 813 13.34 10.75 -30.57
CA ILE A 813 14.76 11.13 -30.45
C ILE A 813 15.46 10.31 -29.34
N LEU A 814 14.81 10.18 -28.18
CA LEU A 814 15.36 9.43 -27.05
C LEU A 814 15.44 7.93 -27.37
N GLN A 815 14.41 7.39 -28.00
CA GLN A 815 14.32 5.98 -28.36
C GLN A 815 15.39 5.60 -29.40
N ASP A 816 15.56 6.39 -30.46
CA ASP A 816 16.61 6.18 -31.46
C ASP A 816 18.01 6.21 -30.82
N HIS A 817 18.26 7.17 -29.93
CA HIS A 817 19.55 7.29 -29.24
C HIS A 817 19.83 6.10 -28.32
N LEU A 818 18.86 5.69 -27.50
CA LEU A 818 19.03 4.58 -26.55
C LEU A 818 19.13 3.22 -27.26
N LEU A 819 18.45 3.02 -28.39
CA LEU A 819 18.56 1.79 -29.18
C LEU A 819 19.94 1.67 -29.86
N ALA A 820 20.51 2.78 -30.33
CA ALA A 820 21.88 2.80 -30.84
C ALA A 820 22.90 2.52 -29.73
N GLU A 821 22.72 3.11 -28.54
CA GLU A 821 23.56 2.84 -27.37
C GLU A 821 23.49 1.35 -26.96
N LYS A 822 22.28 0.79 -26.86
CA LYS A 822 22.08 -0.63 -26.55
C LYS A 822 22.77 -1.55 -27.55
N SER A 823 22.68 -1.23 -28.85
CA SER A 823 23.29 -2.04 -29.90
C SER A 823 24.82 -2.04 -29.80
N LEU A 824 25.42 -0.89 -29.50
CA LEU A 824 26.87 -0.79 -29.27
C LEU A 824 27.32 -1.61 -28.06
N LEU A 825 26.60 -1.52 -26.94
CA LEU A 825 26.94 -2.26 -25.71
C LEU A 825 26.81 -3.78 -25.89
N ILE A 826 25.79 -4.26 -26.61
CA ILE A 826 25.63 -5.68 -26.94
C ILE A 826 26.78 -6.16 -27.82
N ASN A 827 27.20 -5.35 -28.79
CA ASN A 827 28.36 -5.67 -29.62
C ASN A 827 29.64 -5.69 -28.79
N SER A 828 29.85 -4.77 -27.85
CA SER A 828 31.00 -4.81 -26.93
C SER A 828 31.04 -6.09 -26.10
N LEU A 829 29.90 -6.56 -25.59
CA LEU A 829 29.83 -7.83 -24.85
C LEU A 829 30.18 -9.02 -25.75
N ARG A 830 29.66 -9.05 -26.98
CA ARG A 830 30.03 -10.10 -27.95
C ARG A 830 31.51 -10.06 -28.31
N LEU A 831 32.08 -8.86 -28.48
CA LEU A 831 33.50 -8.67 -28.74
C LEU A 831 34.35 -9.20 -27.57
N ILE A 832 33.90 -9.03 -26.32
CA ILE A 832 34.57 -9.61 -25.14
C ILE A 832 34.48 -11.14 -25.15
N ASP A 833 33.32 -11.71 -25.48
CA ASP A 833 33.16 -13.16 -25.59
C ASP A 833 34.05 -13.76 -26.71
N ASP A 834 34.08 -13.14 -27.88
CA ASP A 834 34.94 -13.55 -29.01
C ASP A 834 36.43 -13.40 -28.67
N SER A 835 36.78 -12.35 -27.93
CA SER A 835 38.13 -12.12 -27.40
C SER A 835 38.54 -13.23 -26.43
N LEU A 836 37.63 -13.64 -25.53
CA LEU A 836 37.85 -14.74 -24.59
C LEU A 836 38.00 -16.08 -25.32
N GLU A 837 37.24 -16.32 -26.38
CA GLU A 837 37.42 -17.51 -27.23
C GLU A 837 38.78 -17.51 -27.93
N THR A 838 39.24 -16.36 -28.41
CA THR A 838 40.57 -16.24 -29.03
C THR A 838 41.68 -16.50 -28.00
N VAL A 839 41.53 -16.02 -26.76
CA VAL A 839 42.46 -16.32 -25.65
C VAL A 839 42.44 -17.81 -25.27
N LYS A 840 41.29 -18.48 -25.36
CA LYS A 840 41.19 -19.94 -25.11
C LYS A 840 41.89 -20.77 -26.19
N GLN A 841 42.05 -20.23 -27.40
CA GLN A 841 42.74 -20.89 -28.51
C GLN A 841 44.26 -20.72 -28.49
N ILE A 842 44.81 -19.99 -27.49
CA ILE A 842 46.25 -19.88 -27.30
C ILE A 842 46.82 -21.27 -26.97
N ASP A 843 47.66 -21.77 -27.87
CA ASP A 843 48.31 -23.06 -27.76
C ASP A 843 49.67 -22.89 -27.08
N ARG A 844 49.68 -23.19 -25.77
CA ARG A 844 50.87 -23.06 -24.94
C ARG A 844 52.02 -23.93 -25.41
N GLU A 845 51.77 -25.12 -25.95
CA GLU A 845 52.85 -26.00 -26.41
C GLU A 845 53.50 -25.48 -27.68
N ARG A 846 52.67 -24.97 -28.62
CA ARG A 846 53.15 -24.38 -29.86
C ARG A 846 53.93 -23.08 -29.65
N ASP A 847 53.48 -22.22 -28.74
CA ASP A 847 54.16 -20.95 -28.44
C ASP A 847 55.44 -21.17 -27.65
N VAL A 848 55.46 -22.16 -26.75
CA VAL A 848 56.67 -22.61 -26.08
C VAL A 848 57.64 -23.24 -27.08
N GLN A 849 57.18 -24.05 -28.05
CA GLN A 849 58.05 -24.59 -29.10
C GLN A 849 58.64 -23.50 -30.01
N LEU A 850 57.84 -22.49 -30.40
CA LEU A 850 58.31 -21.36 -31.21
C LEU A 850 59.28 -20.47 -30.41
N PHE A 851 59.01 -20.25 -29.13
CA PHE A 851 59.92 -19.56 -28.21
C PHE A 851 61.25 -20.30 -28.07
N LEU A 852 61.21 -21.62 -27.84
CA LEU A 852 62.38 -22.50 -27.75
C LEU A 852 63.16 -22.63 -29.07
N GLN A 853 62.49 -22.51 -30.23
CA GLN A 853 63.13 -22.46 -31.55
C GLN A 853 63.78 -21.10 -31.84
N SER A 854 63.24 -20.02 -31.26
CA SER A 854 63.73 -18.64 -31.44
C SER A 854 64.81 -18.23 -30.44
N SER A 855 64.98 -18.96 -29.34
CA SER A 855 66.04 -18.73 -28.37
C SER A 855 67.34 -19.41 -28.83
N GLU A 856 68.20 -18.64 -29.50
CA GLU A 856 69.64 -18.94 -29.44
C GLU A 856 70.05 -19.06 -27.97
N LEU A 857 70.69 -20.17 -27.66
CA LEU A 857 71.18 -20.58 -26.34
C LEU A 857 72.00 -19.47 -25.68
N CYS A 858 71.61 -19.05 -24.47
CA CYS A 858 72.55 -18.42 -23.54
C CYS A 858 73.13 -19.50 -22.63
N PRO A 859 74.40 -19.91 -22.82
CA PRO A 859 75.07 -20.85 -21.92
C PRO A 859 75.52 -20.12 -20.64
N ASP A 860 75.45 -20.80 -19.50
CA ASP A 860 76.35 -20.50 -18.38
C ASP A 860 77.51 -21.51 -18.35
N GLU A 861 78.57 -21.13 -17.66
CA GLU A 861 79.92 -21.63 -17.88
C GLU A 861 80.12 -23.11 -17.51
N HIS A 862 79.14 -23.83 -16.93
CA HIS A 862 79.35 -25.19 -16.40
C HIS A 862 78.37 -26.27 -16.89
N GLY A 863 77.56 -26.00 -17.92
CA GLY A 863 76.99 -27.04 -18.80
C GLY A 863 76.18 -28.17 -18.14
N LYS A 864 75.19 -27.86 -17.30
CA LYS A 864 74.23 -28.87 -16.77
C LYS A 864 72.76 -28.42 -16.82
N ASN A 865 71.90 -29.32 -17.31
CA ASN A 865 70.43 -29.20 -17.34
C ASN A 865 69.79 -29.59 -15.99
N VAL A 866 68.69 -28.93 -15.63
CA VAL A 866 68.04 -28.91 -14.29
C VAL A 866 66.90 -29.94 -14.18
N TYR A 867 66.84 -30.69 -13.06
CA TYR A 867 65.62 -31.05 -12.30
C TYR A 867 66.02 -31.53 -10.89
N ASP A 868 66.01 -30.63 -9.90
CA ASP A 868 65.95 -30.99 -8.47
C ASP A 868 65.42 -29.76 -7.69
N TYR A 869 64.23 -29.84 -7.13
CA TYR A 869 63.64 -28.73 -6.35
C TYR A 869 63.77 -29.03 -4.85
N GLN A 870 64.72 -28.35 -4.21
CA GLN A 870 64.80 -28.29 -2.75
C GLN A 870 63.99 -27.09 -2.23
N PRO A 871 63.15 -27.27 -1.19
CA PRO A 871 62.31 -26.21 -0.64
C PRO A 871 63.17 -25.07 -0.09
N LYS A 872 62.84 -23.83 -0.47
CA LYS A 872 63.63 -22.63 -0.16
C LYS A 872 63.08 -21.81 1.00
N SER A 873 61.97 -22.22 1.63
CA SER A 873 61.41 -21.52 2.79
C SER A 873 60.83 -22.46 3.85
N GLU A 874 60.84 -21.99 5.11
CA GLU A 874 60.25 -22.69 6.26
C GLU A 874 58.72 -22.89 6.09
N GLY A 875 58.08 -22.05 5.26
CA GLY A 875 56.67 -22.19 4.88
C GLY A 875 56.39 -23.37 3.94
N ASP A 876 57.33 -23.73 3.07
CA ASP A 876 57.19 -24.85 2.13
C ASP A 876 57.34 -26.19 2.86
N LEU A 877 58.24 -26.26 3.84
CA LEU A 877 58.41 -27.40 4.75
C LEU A 877 57.14 -27.66 5.59
N LEU A 878 56.50 -26.61 6.09
CA LEU A 878 55.29 -26.70 6.91
C LEU A 878 54.07 -27.22 6.11
N ILE A 879 53.97 -26.86 4.82
CA ILE A 879 52.91 -27.36 3.92
C ILE A 879 53.11 -28.85 3.64
N VAL A 880 54.35 -29.26 3.34
CA VAL A 880 54.71 -30.66 3.11
C VAL A 880 54.51 -31.52 4.37
N GLU A 881 54.83 -31.00 5.56
CA GLU A 881 54.62 -31.71 6.84
C GLU A 881 53.14 -31.79 7.26
N ARG A 882 52.35 -30.73 7.03
CA ARG A 882 50.89 -30.77 7.29
C ARG A 882 50.18 -31.77 6.39
N LEU A 883 50.56 -31.85 5.11
CA LEU A 883 50.05 -32.87 4.18
C LEU A 883 50.39 -34.28 4.67
N ARG A 884 51.61 -34.50 5.18
CA ARG A 884 52.07 -35.78 5.71
C ARG A 884 51.32 -36.18 7.00
N SER A 885 51.12 -35.25 7.92
CA SER A 885 50.42 -35.47 9.20
C SER A 885 48.91 -35.73 9.03
N HIS A 886 48.25 -35.00 8.12
CA HIS A 886 46.81 -35.16 7.88
C HIS A 886 46.48 -36.51 7.21
N VAL A 887 47.36 -36.99 6.33
CA VAL A 887 47.29 -38.33 5.73
C VAL A 887 47.55 -39.41 6.77
N GLN A 888 48.54 -39.23 7.64
CA GLN A 888 48.89 -40.21 8.70
C GLN A 888 47.79 -40.40 9.76
N HIS A 889 46.94 -39.40 10.00
CA HIS A 889 45.90 -39.49 11.04
C HIS A 889 44.52 -39.99 10.55
N LYS A 890 44.24 -40.02 9.23
CA LYS A 890 42.87 -40.32 8.75
C LYS A 890 42.72 -41.24 7.52
N GLY A 891 43.76 -41.86 6.97
CA GLY A 891 43.55 -42.93 5.99
C GLY A 891 44.82 -43.52 5.39
N THR A 892 44.84 -44.83 5.22
CA THR A 892 45.88 -45.54 4.47
C THR A 892 45.94 -44.98 3.06
N LEU A 893 47.07 -44.35 2.71
CA LEU A 893 47.33 -43.79 1.38
C LEU A 893 47.55 -44.95 0.40
N LEU A 894 46.79 -45.01 -0.70
CA LEU A 894 46.98 -46.04 -1.72
C LEU A 894 48.17 -45.72 -2.66
N ARG A 895 48.55 -44.44 -2.86
CA ARG A 895 49.79 -43.99 -3.56
C ARG A 895 50.05 -42.47 -3.39
N GLN A 896 51.30 -42.01 -3.57
CA GLN A 896 51.65 -40.58 -3.70
C GLN A 896 51.17 -39.98 -5.05
N GLY A 897 50.72 -38.73 -5.01
CA GLY A 897 49.93 -38.10 -6.07
C GLY A 897 50.64 -37.91 -7.42
N LYS A 898 49.92 -38.23 -8.50
CA LYS A 898 50.19 -37.76 -9.87
C LYS A 898 49.17 -36.67 -10.25
N LEU A 899 49.53 -35.81 -11.20
CA LEU A 899 48.69 -34.68 -11.64
C LEU A 899 47.39 -35.18 -12.26
N VAL A 900 46.26 -34.56 -11.89
CA VAL A 900 44.94 -34.88 -12.45
C VAL A 900 44.26 -33.59 -12.86
N LYS A 901 43.74 -33.53 -14.09
CA LYS A 901 42.98 -32.38 -14.58
C LYS A 901 41.49 -32.68 -14.43
N SER A 902 40.80 -31.91 -13.57
CA SER A 902 39.35 -31.94 -13.43
C SER A 902 38.70 -30.75 -14.15
N ASN A 903 37.37 -30.78 -14.31
CA ASN A 903 36.58 -29.70 -14.91
C ASN A 903 36.65 -28.35 -14.16
N TYR A 904 37.25 -28.28 -12.95
CA TYR A 904 37.28 -27.08 -12.10
C TYR A 904 38.67 -26.44 -11.86
N LYS A 905 39.73 -26.85 -12.61
CA LYS A 905 41.15 -26.36 -12.65
C LYS A 905 42.18 -27.46 -12.27
N LEU A 906 43.47 -27.21 -12.57
CA LEU A 906 44.61 -28.08 -12.27
C LEU A 906 44.83 -28.17 -10.76
N GLY A 907 44.85 -29.37 -10.18
CA GLY A 907 45.09 -29.56 -8.74
C GLY A 907 45.50 -30.99 -8.43
N HIS A 908 46.17 -31.19 -7.29
CA HIS A 908 46.57 -32.51 -6.83
C HIS A 908 45.37 -33.23 -6.22
N ALA A 909 44.98 -34.36 -6.80
CA ALA A 909 43.98 -35.25 -6.20
C ALA A 909 44.68 -36.42 -5.49
N VAL A 910 44.33 -36.66 -4.23
CA VAL A 910 44.80 -37.82 -3.46
C VAL A 910 43.63 -38.75 -3.20
N LEU A 911 43.80 -40.03 -3.55
CA LEU A 911 42.82 -41.08 -3.29
C LEU A 911 43.09 -41.73 -1.93
N THR A 912 42.06 -41.77 -1.08
CA THR A 912 42.08 -42.48 0.20
C THR A 912 41.01 -43.57 0.22
N LEU A 913 41.13 -44.53 1.15
CA LEU A 913 40.09 -45.55 1.41
C LEU A 913 38.71 -44.97 1.74
N SER A 914 38.58 -43.67 2.04
CA SER A 914 37.31 -43.04 2.43
C SER A 914 36.86 -41.94 1.46
N GLY A 915 37.54 -41.76 0.32
CA GLY A 915 37.19 -40.73 -0.67
C GLY A 915 38.37 -40.01 -1.32
N PHE A 916 38.04 -39.11 -2.27
CA PHE A 916 38.97 -38.19 -2.93
C PHE A 916 39.21 -36.92 -2.10
N LEU A 917 40.44 -36.40 -2.15
CA LEU A 917 40.85 -35.10 -1.63
C LEU A 917 41.46 -34.26 -2.77
N HIS A 918 40.90 -33.08 -3.04
CA HIS A 918 41.44 -32.11 -3.99
C HIS A 918 42.21 -30.99 -3.28
N PHE A 919 43.39 -30.64 -3.79
CA PHE A 919 44.19 -29.50 -3.33
C PHE A 919 44.45 -28.49 -4.45
N PHE A 920 44.39 -27.20 -4.11
CA PHE A 920 44.75 -26.10 -5.00
C PHE A 920 46.17 -25.60 -4.70
N ASP A 921 46.81 -25.04 -5.72
CA ASP A 921 48.26 -24.78 -5.76
C ASP A 921 48.68 -23.44 -5.11
N LYS A 922 47.73 -22.58 -4.68
CA LYS A 922 48.02 -21.24 -4.11
C LYS A 922 47.54 -21.09 -2.67
N LYS A 923 48.33 -20.35 -1.88
CA LYS A 923 48.15 -20.14 -0.43
C LYS A 923 46.96 -19.23 -0.06
N ASP A 924 46.42 -18.47 -1.00
CA ASP A 924 45.35 -17.48 -0.81
C ASP A 924 43.98 -17.93 -1.38
N ASP A 925 43.84 -19.19 -1.79
CA ASP A 925 42.57 -19.76 -2.27
C ASP A 925 41.67 -20.17 -1.08
N ASP A 926 40.76 -19.30 -0.64
CA ASP A 926 39.73 -19.60 0.38
C ASP A 926 38.54 -20.38 -0.23
N ALA A 927 38.74 -21.68 -0.54
CA ALA A 927 37.66 -22.59 -0.97
C ALA A 927 37.72 -23.95 -0.23
N PRO A 928 36.57 -24.59 0.06
CA PRO A 928 36.49 -25.78 0.90
C PRO A 928 37.17 -27.00 0.26
N VAL A 929 37.88 -27.78 1.09
CA VAL A 929 38.39 -29.11 0.75
C VAL A 929 37.20 -30.05 0.51
N LEU A 930 36.99 -30.46 -0.73
CA LEU A 930 35.91 -31.38 -1.11
C LEU A 930 36.31 -32.82 -0.80
N ARG A 931 35.57 -33.47 0.11
CA ARG A 931 35.64 -34.90 0.37
C ARG A 931 34.46 -35.60 -0.30
N LEU A 932 34.73 -36.44 -1.29
CA LEU A 932 33.69 -37.21 -2.00
C LEU A 932 33.52 -38.60 -1.38
N SER A 933 32.30 -38.98 -0.98
CA SER A 933 31.99 -40.33 -0.50
C SER A 933 31.74 -41.27 -1.68
N LEU A 934 32.42 -42.41 -1.73
CA LEU A 934 32.34 -43.37 -2.84
C LEU A 934 31.24 -44.43 -2.68
N ARG A 935 30.40 -44.31 -1.65
CA ARG A 935 29.36 -45.31 -1.34
C ARG A 935 28.26 -45.28 -2.41
N GLY A 936 28.13 -46.36 -3.18
CA GLY A 936 27.16 -46.47 -4.28
C GLY A 936 27.56 -45.74 -5.58
N ALA A 937 28.81 -45.27 -5.68
CA ALA A 937 29.30 -44.63 -6.90
C ALA A 937 29.48 -45.63 -8.05
N THR A 938 29.34 -45.17 -9.30
CA THR A 938 29.54 -45.96 -10.52
C THR A 938 30.58 -45.30 -11.43
N VAL A 939 31.53 -46.08 -11.94
CA VAL A 939 32.52 -45.65 -12.92
C VAL A 939 32.11 -46.14 -14.31
N GLN A 940 32.11 -45.24 -15.29
CA GLN A 940 31.96 -45.54 -16.71
C GLN A 940 33.23 -45.17 -17.46
N ASP A 941 33.72 -46.08 -18.30
CA ASP A 941 34.74 -45.78 -19.27
C ASP A 941 34.11 -44.96 -20.40
N SER A 942 34.64 -43.76 -20.65
CA SER A 942 34.15 -42.85 -21.69
C SER A 942 35.17 -42.67 -22.82
N SER A 943 36.01 -43.69 -23.05
CA SER A 943 37.00 -43.77 -24.14
C SER A 943 36.45 -43.42 -25.53
N ASP A 944 35.14 -43.54 -25.73
CA ASP A 944 34.45 -43.33 -27.00
C ASP A 944 34.20 -41.86 -27.36
N THR A 945 34.39 -40.92 -26.42
CA THR A 945 34.02 -39.50 -26.64
C THR A 945 35.20 -38.55 -26.79
N GLU A 946 36.38 -38.86 -26.23
CA GLU A 946 37.71 -38.27 -26.49
C GLU A 946 38.77 -39.15 -25.80
N PRO A 947 40.04 -39.20 -26.26
CA PRO A 947 40.95 -40.26 -25.83
C PRO A 947 41.31 -40.11 -24.34
N LEU A 948 41.10 -41.20 -23.60
CA LEU A 948 41.52 -41.39 -22.20
C LEU A 948 40.74 -40.67 -21.11
N SER A 949 39.42 -40.59 -21.23
CA SER A 949 38.54 -40.11 -20.17
C SER A 949 37.80 -41.24 -19.44
N LEU A 950 37.67 -41.12 -18.12
CA LEU A 950 36.73 -41.93 -17.31
C LEU A 950 35.74 -41.00 -16.62
N THR A 951 34.53 -41.51 -16.43
CA THR A 951 33.41 -40.78 -15.87
C THR A 951 32.93 -41.43 -14.57
N LEU A 952 32.98 -40.71 -13.45
CA LEU A 952 32.51 -41.17 -12.14
C LEU A 952 31.18 -40.49 -11.80
N SER A 953 30.14 -41.29 -11.56
CA SER A 953 28.83 -40.82 -11.09
C SER A 953 28.63 -41.21 -9.63
N ILE A 954 28.27 -40.25 -8.77
CA ILE A 954 28.15 -40.48 -7.32
C ILE A 954 26.71 -40.18 -6.87
N PRO A 955 26.03 -41.07 -6.13
CA PRO A 955 24.71 -40.79 -5.57
C PRO A 955 24.83 -39.86 -4.35
N THR A 956 24.12 -38.73 -4.35
CA THR A 956 24.22 -37.71 -3.30
C THR A 956 23.26 -37.96 -2.12
N GLN A 957 23.82 -37.90 -0.90
CA GLN A 957 23.10 -37.52 0.33
C GLN A 957 23.90 -36.38 1.00
N GLY A 958 23.60 -35.10 0.69
CA GLY A 958 24.18 -33.96 1.41
C GLY A 958 24.04 -32.59 0.73
N LEU A 959 23.76 -31.56 1.54
CA LEU A 959 23.63 -30.14 1.19
C LEU A 959 24.97 -29.54 0.72
N LEU A 960 25.14 -29.31 -0.58
CA LEU A 960 25.96 -28.24 -1.20
C LEU A 960 26.04 -28.54 -2.71
N SER A 961 25.14 -27.96 -3.52
CA SER A 961 25.18 -28.08 -4.98
C SER A 961 25.32 -26.71 -5.65
N PHE A 962 26.42 -26.48 -6.35
CA PHE A 962 26.55 -25.42 -7.35
C PHE A 962 25.83 -25.86 -8.63
N SER A 963 24.93 -25.02 -9.14
CA SER A 963 24.02 -25.35 -10.22
C SER A 963 24.71 -25.35 -11.60
N SER A 964 25.19 -26.51 -12.06
CA SER A 964 25.16 -26.89 -13.50
C SER A 964 25.52 -28.36 -13.70
N ALA A 965 24.62 -29.10 -14.36
CA ALA A 965 24.74 -30.50 -14.83
C ALA A 965 24.85 -31.60 -13.75
N ARG A 966 24.39 -32.81 -14.10
CA ARG A 966 24.35 -34.02 -13.25
C ARG A 966 25.72 -34.28 -12.60
N ASP A 967 25.73 -34.82 -11.36
CA ASP A 967 26.91 -35.15 -10.54
C ASP A 967 27.83 -36.22 -11.19
N VAL A 968 28.48 -35.81 -12.28
CA VAL A 968 29.24 -36.63 -13.22
C VAL A 968 30.62 -36.01 -13.34
N TYR A 969 31.62 -36.66 -12.75
CA TYR A 969 33.00 -36.19 -12.75
C TYR A 969 33.77 -36.88 -13.86
N VAL A 970 34.35 -36.10 -14.77
CA VAL A 970 35.18 -36.62 -15.86
C VAL A 970 36.66 -36.39 -15.53
N PHE A 971 37.43 -37.47 -15.54
CA PHE A 971 38.87 -37.45 -15.32
C PHE A 971 39.58 -37.86 -16.61
N LYS A 972 40.65 -37.16 -16.97
CA LYS A 972 41.50 -37.49 -18.12
C LYS A 972 42.83 -38.09 -17.65
N ALA A 973 43.21 -39.23 -18.21
CA ALA A 973 44.47 -39.91 -17.94
C ALA A 973 45.54 -39.53 -19.00
N GLU A 974 46.81 -39.59 -18.60
CA GLU A 974 47.96 -39.25 -19.46
C GLU A 974 48.21 -40.31 -20.54
N ASP A 975 47.92 -41.58 -20.25
CA ASP A 975 48.12 -42.70 -21.17
C ASP A 975 47.09 -43.86 -20.94
N PRO A 976 46.90 -44.77 -21.91
CA PRO A 976 45.92 -45.87 -21.81
C PRO A 976 46.18 -46.88 -20.70
N ALA A 977 47.45 -47.12 -20.33
CA ALA A 977 47.78 -48.04 -19.25
C ALA A 977 47.41 -47.42 -17.89
N SER A 978 47.70 -46.12 -17.72
CA SER A 978 47.25 -45.34 -16.57
C SER A 978 45.71 -45.33 -16.46
N LEU A 979 44.97 -45.15 -17.57
CA LEU A 979 43.50 -45.18 -17.52
C LEU A 979 42.95 -46.51 -16.98
N LYS A 980 43.46 -47.65 -17.48
CA LYS A 980 43.03 -48.98 -17.04
C LYS A 980 43.40 -49.24 -15.58
N GLU A 981 44.58 -48.82 -15.15
CA GLU A 981 45.01 -48.90 -13.75
C GLU A 981 44.04 -48.11 -12.85
N TRP A 982 43.65 -46.91 -13.26
CA TRP A 982 42.76 -46.04 -12.48
C TRP A 982 41.34 -46.58 -12.37
N ILE A 983 40.78 -47.10 -13.47
CA ILE A 983 39.47 -47.73 -13.46
C ILE A 983 39.47 -48.90 -12.46
N GLY A 984 40.48 -49.77 -12.51
CA GLY A 984 40.61 -50.89 -11.57
C GLY A 984 40.78 -50.44 -10.12
N MET A 985 41.59 -49.41 -9.86
CA MET A 985 41.78 -48.88 -8.50
C MET A 985 40.51 -48.27 -7.91
N ILE A 986 39.75 -47.51 -8.69
CA ILE A 986 38.51 -46.89 -8.21
C ILE A 986 37.44 -47.96 -8.00
N GLN A 987 37.37 -48.99 -8.86
CA GLN A 987 36.48 -50.13 -8.68
C GLN A 987 36.81 -50.92 -7.40
N ASP A 988 38.08 -51.26 -7.15
CA ASP A 988 38.51 -51.94 -5.91
C ASP A 988 38.24 -51.07 -4.67
N ALA A 989 38.46 -49.76 -4.75
CA ALA A 989 38.11 -48.84 -3.67
C ALA A 989 36.59 -48.76 -3.41
N ILE A 990 35.76 -48.75 -4.47
CA ILE A 990 34.30 -48.81 -4.34
C ILE A 990 33.88 -50.12 -3.67
N GLU A 991 34.40 -51.26 -4.11
CA GLU A 991 34.08 -52.59 -3.55
C GLU A 991 34.47 -52.73 -2.08
N ARG A 992 35.58 -52.10 -1.64
CA ARG A 992 36.00 -52.12 -0.23
C ARG A 992 35.21 -51.17 0.67
N VAL A 993 34.52 -50.18 0.09
CA VAL A 993 33.77 -49.12 0.81
C VAL A 993 32.26 -49.37 0.79
N SER A 994 31.75 -50.05 -0.24
CA SER A 994 30.38 -50.61 -0.31
C SER A 994 30.22 -51.71 0.72
#